data_AF-A0A852WBG1-F1
#
_entry.id   AF-A0A852WBG1-F1
#
_cell.length_a   1.000
_cell.length_b   1.000
_cell.length_c   1.000
_cell.angle_alpha   90.00
_cell.angle_beta   90.00
_cell.angle_gamma   90.00
#
_symmetry.space_group_name_H-M   'P 1'
#
loop_
_entity.id
_entity.type
_entity.pdbx_description
1 polymer ?
#
loop_
_entity_poly.entity_id
_entity_poly.type
_entity_poly.pdbx_seq_one_letter_code
_entity_poly.pdbx_strand_id
1 'polypeptide(L)'
;MGNVPLVGVEEEFHVVGLADRRAAPDAERLLEHLDGAEFFPELQRSLVETNSPATPSLDELRTHVRRLRTRLREAAEPLGLGVVAAGTVPLVDLSGDDISAGARYERMQHEYQMLVREQHICGVQVHVDVPDRDTAVQVSRRVSPALPTLLAITASSPYWRGHDTGYASYRSMIWQRWPTAGPPGDVTTAAEYDTMIDELIASGTISDAGMLYFDVRPSAHLPTVELRLCDACPDVDDVVLVAGLFRALVGRARADTEAGRPLPRARYELLRAAGWRAARSGLEGDLVEIGRAPAGPPTLSSPSVQLRALVEDLRPWLEEVGDHEQVAELAEGVLARGSGAAAQRRAFGRRGSLTDVVDELLARTHGERPPSAPAETVPSAPELLDGYVPPRYDEAVDATGAVRPGYGWLFRSLERLGPRGLAAAENALRTEQRARGVTFPVPGVEPGDDGERLFPLDLVPRIIERHDWAHLASGLEQRIRALECFVRDVYGRREIVRDRVVPASVVEQAPGRTRSGALVPPDAVRIAVGGIDLVRDDADGWVVLEDNLRVPSGIGFSMMSRRLIRSVLPDLESPSEVRHLDDVPDRLRAALAAGDPDGPDGEAALLTAGEVDPAFFEHRLLAEAMDVPLVTPARLQVTDGALFLVGGGRRRRITTLYRRMDENELAIARGADHRPLGRALWAAMARGRVALRNAPGNGVADDKLVYAYVPEMIRYYLGEKPVLASVPTLPCVDPLAREQVLDRLDRLVLKPVDGYGGAGIVIGPHAGRAELDRVAAAIRDSPAGWVAQDLVGISTHPTFTDGALRPQAVDLRVFAVQSPGAGGVPEVDVLPAALSRVAPPGGMIVNSSRGGGAKDTWVLA
;
A
#
# COMPACT_ATOMS: atom_id res chain seq x y z
N MET A 1 -26.07 -20.30 -25.32
CA MET A 1 -26.12 -19.90 -23.91
C MET A 1 -25.85 -21.16 -23.11
N GLY A 2 -24.61 -21.35 -22.67
CA GLY A 2 -24.25 -22.48 -21.83
C GLY A 2 -24.97 -22.40 -20.49
N ASN A 3 -25.21 -23.54 -19.85
CA ASN A 3 -25.85 -23.57 -18.54
C ASN A 3 -24.96 -22.82 -17.54
N VAL A 4 -25.51 -21.81 -16.85
CA VAL A 4 -24.77 -21.02 -15.85
C VAL A 4 -24.33 -21.97 -14.72
N PRO A 5 -23.04 -21.99 -14.34
CA PRO A 5 -22.59 -22.87 -13.28
C PRO A 5 -23.28 -22.56 -11.95
N LEU A 6 -23.84 -23.58 -11.30
CA LEU A 6 -24.42 -23.49 -9.97
C LEU A 6 -23.32 -23.47 -8.91
N VAL A 7 -23.54 -22.71 -7.85
CA VAL A 7 -22.62 -22.59 -6.72
C VAL A 7 -23.31 -22.92 -5.40
N GLY A 8 -22.62 -23.69 -4.55
CA GLY A 8 -23.02 -24.01 -3.18
C GLY A 8 -21.87 -23.82 -2.21
N VAL A 9 -22.19 -23.55 -0.95
CA VAL A 9 -21.22 -23.31 0.11
C VAL A 9 -21.52 -24.17 1.32
N GLU A 10 -20.46 -24.74 1.90
CA GLU A 10 -20.46 -25.35 3.22
C GLU A 10 -19.71 -24.40 4.17
N GLU A 11 -20.27 -24.10 5.33
CA GLU A 11 -19.65 -23.26 6.37
C GLU A 11 -19.52 -24.03 7.67
N GLU A 12 -18.32 -24.02 8.25
CA GLU A 12 -18.05 -24.56 9.58
C GLU A 12 -18.00 -23.42 10.63
N PHE A 13 -18.56 -23.68 11.82
CA PHE A 13 -18.63 -22.71 12.91
C PHE A 13 -18.11 -23.29 14.22
N HIS A 14 -17.39 -22.46 14.99
CA HIS A 14 -17.08 -22.73 16.38
C HIS A 14 -18.27 -22.39 17.29
N VAL A 15 -18.61 -23.29 18.22
CA VAL A 15 -19.55 -23.05 19.32
C VAL A 15 -18.77 -22.54 20.53
N VAL A 16 -19.19 -21.41 21.09
CA VAL A 16 -18.54 -20.76 22.24
C VAL A 16 -19.51 -20.47 23.38
N GLY A 17 -19.03 -20.46 24.61
CA GLY A 17 -19.81 -20.04 25.77
C GLY A 17 -20.00 -18.52 25.83
N LEU A 18 -21.23 -18.04 26.05
CA LEU A 18 -21.49 -16.61 26.18
C LEU A 18 -21.09 -16.02 27.55
N ALA A 19 -20.64 -16.84 28.50
CA ALA A 19 -20.17 -16.35 29.79
C ALA A 19 -18.66 -16.11 29.82
N ASP A 20 -17.89 -17.01 29.20
CA ASP A 20 -16.43 -17.08 29.31
C ASP A 20 -15.70 -16.93 27.97
N ARG A 21 -16.45 -16.90 26.85
CA ARG A 21 -15.94 -16.79 25.47
C ARG A 21 -15.05 -17.95 25.03
N ARG A 22 -15.09 -19.08 25.74
CA ARG A 22 -14.29 -20.26 25.41
C ARG A 22 -15.05 -21.17 24.45
N ALA A 23 -14.32 -21.94 23.65
CA ALA A 23 -14.91 -23.03 22.87
C ALA A 23 -15.70 -23.97 23.81
N ALA A 24 -16.93 -24.30 23.42
CA ALA A 24 -17.85 -25.10 24.22
C ALA A 24 -18.20 -26.41 23.49
N PRO A 25 -17.95 -27.60 24.08
CA PRO A 25 -18.21 -28.90 23.45
C PRO A 25 -19.70 -29.30 23.50
N ASP A 26 -20.57 -28.37 23.10
CA ASP A 26 -22.04 -28.45 23.21
C ASP A 26 -22.76 -28.46 21.83
N ALA A 27 -22.05 -28.74 20.73
CA ALA A 27 -22.63 -28.74 19.38
C ALA A 27 -23.80 -29.74 19.23
N GLU A 28 -23.71 -30.92 19.84
CA GLU A 28 -24.80 -31.91 19.82
C GLU A 28 -26.09 -31.35 20.44
N ARG A 29 -25.98 -30.65 21.58
CA ARG A 29 -27.12 -30.00 22.25
C ARG A 29 -27.74 -28.90 21.39
N LEU A 30 -26.92 -28.18 20.63
CA LEU A 30 -27.38 -27.17 19.67
C LEU A 30 -28.13 -27.84 18.50
N LEU A 31 -27.57 -28.90 17.93
CA LEU A 31 -28.12 -29.61 16.77
C LEU A 31 -29.48 -30.26 17.03
N GLU A 32 -29.80 -30.64 18.27
CA GLU A 32 -31.14 -31.12 18.67
C GLU A 32 -32.27 -30.13 18.36
N HIS A 33 -31.94 -28.84 18.18
CA HIS A 33 -32.88 -27.75 17.91
C HIS A 33 -32.91 -27.33 16.43
N LEU A 34 -32.16 -28.03 15.56
CA LEU A 34 -31.93 -27.65 14.16
C LEU A 34 -32.33 -28.78 13.19
N ASP A 35 -32.48 -28.42 11.92
CA ASP A 35 -32.84 -29.37 10.86
C ASP A 35 -31.62 -30.17 10.40
N GLY A 36 -31.62 -31.48 10.62
CA GLY A 36 -30.53 -32.37 10.21
C GLY A 36 -30.32 -32.50 8.70
N ALA A 37 -31.13 -31.85 7.86
CA ALA A 37 -30.87 -31.71 6.42
C ALA A 37 -29.97 -30.52 6.07
N GLU A 38 -29.87 -29.51 6.95
CA GLU A 38 -29.10 -28.29 6.71
C GLU A 38 -27.93 -28.12 7.69
N PHE A 39 -27.98 -28.77 8.86
CA PHE A 39 -27.03 -28.62 9.97
C PHE A 39 -26.45 -29.98 10.37
N PHE A 40 -25.12 -30.08 10.44
CA PHE A 40 -24.42 -31.34 10.67
C PHE A 40 -23.41 -31.24 11.82
N PRO A 41 -23.19 -32.34 12.57
CA PRO A 41 -22.09 -32.43 13.53
C PRO A 41 -20.75 -32.59 12.79
N GLU A 42 -19.67 -32.12 13.40
CA GLU A 42 -18.32 -32.23 12.84
C GLU A 42 -17.35 -32.94 13.81
N LEU A 43 -16.07 -33.12 13.42
CA LEU A 43 -15.05 -33.88 14.17
C LEU A 43 -14.97 -33.52 15.67
N GLN A 44 -15.04 -32.24 16.01
CA GLN A 44 -15.00 -31.77 17.40
C GLN A 44 -16.42 -31.42 17.86
N ARG A 45 -16.74 -31.74 19.11
CA ARG A 45 -18.06 -31.49 19.73
C ARG A 45 -18.39 -30.02 19.93
N SER A 46 -17.49 -29.12 19.56
CA SER A 46 -17.69 -27.67 19.57
C SER A 46 -17.80 -27.08 18.16
N LEU A 47 -18.01 -27.91 17.14
CA LEU A 47 -18.10 -27.46 15.74
C LEU A 47 -19.44 -27.88 15.14
N VAL A 48 -19.99 -27.01 14.30
CA VAL A 48 -21.21 -27.25 13.51
C VAL A 48 -20.95 -26.87 12.06
N GLU A 49 -21.41 -27.70 11.12
CA GLU A 49 -21.39 -27.42 9.69
C GLU A 49 -22.79 -27.03 9.19
N THR A 50 -22.86 -26.11 8.24
CA THR A 50 -24.10 -25.75 7.53
C THR A 50 -23.90 -25.84 6.02
N ASN A 51 -24.90 -26.37 5.30
CA ASN A 51 -24.82 -26.55 3.85
C ASN A 51 -25.88 -25.72 3.12
N SER A 52 -25.44 -24.86 2.21
CA SER A 52 -26.35 -24.09 1.35
C SER A 52 -26.88 -24.97 0.21
N PRO A 53 -28.07 -24.67 -0.35
CA PRO A 53 -28.46 -25.25 -1.62
C PRO A 53 -27.52 -24.76 -2.74
N ALA A 54 -27.51 -25.48 -3.87
CA ALA A 54 -26.88 -25.02 -5.09
C ALA A 54 -27.73 -23.91 -5.73
N THR A 55 -27.13 -22.75 -5.99
CA THR A 55 -27.81 -21.53 -6.45
C THR A 55 -27.24 -21.02 -7.77
N PRO A 56 -28.07 -20.40 -8.64
CA PRO A 56 -27.63 -19.83 -9.90
C PRO A 56 -27.07 -18.40 -9.75
N SER A 57 -27.30 -17.73 -8.61
CA SER A 57 -26.89 -16.34 -8.38
C SER A 57 -26.27 -16.15 -7.00
N LEU A 58 -25.36 -15.18 -6.90
CA LEU A 58 -24.70 -14.82 -5.64
C LEU A 58 -25.66 -14.15 -4.64
N ASP A 59 -26.71 -13.48 -5.09
CA ASP A 59 -27.74 -12.90 -4.22
C ASP A 59 -28.57 -13.97 -3.51
N GLU A 60 -28.92 -15.05 -4.22
CA GLU A 60 -29.58 -16.21 -3.61
C GLU A 60 -28.64 -16.90 -2.61
N LEU A 61 -27.38 -17.12 -2.98
CA LEU A 61 -26.37 -17.69 -2.08
C LEU A 61 -26.25 -16.87 -0.79
N ARG A 62 -26.08 -15.55 -0.91
CA ARG A 62 -26.00 -14.60 0.22
C ARG A 62 -27.22 -14.71 1.12
N THR A 63 -28.42 -14.79 0.53
CA THR A 63 -29.68 -14.91 1.27
C THR A 63 -29.73 -16.21 2.07
N HIS A 64 -29.34 -17.33 1.45
CA HIS A 64 -29.30 -18.63 2.11
C HIS A 64 -28.28 -18.68 3.25
N VAL A 65 -27.06 -18.18 3.02
CA VAL A 65 -26.01 -18.11 4.03
C VAL A 65 -26.47 -17.29 5.25
N ARG A 66 -27.01 -16.07 5.03
CA ARG A 66 -27.53 -15.23 6.13
C ARG A 66 -28.64 -15.92 6.93
N ARG A 67 -29.55 -16.61 6.22
CA ARG A 67 -30.64 -17.38 6.85
C ARG A 67 -30.10 -18.52 7.72
N LEU A 68 -29.12 -19.29 7.22
CA LEU A 68 -28.51 -20.39 7.97
C LEU A 68 -27.82 -19.89 9.24
N ARG A 69 -27.00 -18.84 9.13
CA ARG A 69 -26.35 -18.20 10.30
C ARG A 69 -27.36 -17.66 11.32
N THR A 70 -28.45 -17.04 10.84
CA THR A 70 -29.51 -16.51 11.71
C THR A 70 -30.19 -17.63 12.49
N ARG A 71 -30.54 -18.73 11.83
CA ARG A 71 -31.13 -19.92 12.49
C ARG A 71 -30.19 -20.52 13.52
N LEU A 72 -28.90 -20.62 13.19
CA LEU A 72 -27.89 -21.15 14.09
C LEU A 72 -27.77 -20.28 15.36
N ARG A 73 -27.74 -18.95 15.20
CA ARG A 73 -27.75 -17.99 16.32
C ARG A 73 -29.00 -18.12 17.19
N GLU A 74 -30.18 -18.11 16.58
CA GLU A 74 -31.47 -18.20 17.30
C GLU A 74 -31.61 -19.49 18.12
N ALA A 75 -30.99 -20.59 17.66
CA ALA A 75 -30.93 -21.84 18.40
C ALA A 75 -29.86 -21.83 19.51
N ALA A 76 -28.73 -21.14 19.31
CA ALA A 76 -27.61 -21.12 20.27
C ALA A 76 -27.85 -20.20 21.48
N GLU A 77 -28.40 -19.00 21.27
CA GLU A 77 -28.52 -17.98 22.32
C GLU A 77 -29.30 -18.45 23.57
N PRO A 78 -30.48 -19.12 23.44
CA PRO A 78 -31.22 -19.63 24.60
C PRO A 78 -30.45 -20.67 25.43
N LEU A 79 -29.45 -21.32 24.83
CA LEU A 79 -28.59 -22.32 25.48
C LEU A 79 -27.38 -21.70 26.20
N GLY A 80 -27.24 -20.37 26.15
CA GLY A 80 -26.07 -19.64 26.65
C GLY A 80 -24.84 -19.78 25.74
N LEU A 81 -25.06 -20.15 24.48
CA LEU A 81 -24.03 -20.40 23.48
C LEU A 81 -24.05 -19.31 22.40
N GLY A 82 -22.89 -19.08 21.79
CA GLY A 82 -22.73 -18.27 20.59
C GLY A 82 -22.03 -19.08 19.50
N VAL A 83 -22.14 -18.61 18.26
CA VAL A 83 -21.49 -19.24 17.10
C VAL A 83 -20.57 -18.27 16.39
N VAL A 84 -19.38 -18.75 16.03
CA VAL A 84 -18.30 -17.95 15.48
C VAL A 84 -17.80 -18.58 14.18
N ALA A 85 -17.84 -17.82 13.09
CA ALA A 85 -17.18 -18.17 11.84
C ALA A 85 -15.76 -17.57 11.84
N ALA A 86 -14.75 -18.41 12.03
CA ALA A 86 -13.33 -18.03 11.97
C ALA A 86 -12.49 -19.29 11.76
N GLY A 87 -11.32 -19.17 11.13
CA GLY A 87 -10.44 -20.32 10.91
C GLY A 87 -10.03 -21.04 12.21
N THR A 88 -9.90 -20.28 13.30
CA THR A 88 -9.68 -20.74 14.66
C THR A 88 -10.42 -19.82 15.63
N VAL A 89 -10.74 -20.33 16.82
CA VAL A 89 -11.21 -19.50 17.94
C VAL A 89 -10.04 -19.26 18.94
N PRO A 90 -9.85 -18.03 19.46
CA PRO A 90 -8.70 -17.71 20.30
C PRO A 90 -8.61 -18.50 21.61
N LEU A 91 -9.76 -18.76 22.25
CA LEU A 91 -9.86 -19.35 23.58
C LEU A 91 -10.37 -20.79 23.50
N VAL A 92 -9.45 -21.73 23.27
CA VAL A 92 -9.73 -23.16 23.11
C VAL A 92 -8.88 -24.02 24.05
N ASP A 93 -9.43 -25.14 24.51
CA ASP A 93 -8.69 -26.23 25.16
C ASP A 93 -8.56 -27.41 24.18
N LEU A 94 -7.38 -28.02 24.14
CA LEU A 94 -7.03 -29.08 23.18
C LEU A 94 -6.63 -30.37 23.92
N SER A 95 -7.22 -30.65 25.08
CA SER A 95 -6.95 -31.88 25.83
C SER A 95 -7.24 -33.14 24.99
N GLY A 96 -8.18 -33.03 24.04
CA GLY A 96 -8.63 -34.12 23.17
C GLY A 96 -9.80 -34.91 23.74
N ASP A 97 -10.42 -34.44 24.83
CA ASP A 97 -11.58 -35.06 25.46
C ASP A 97 -12.90 -34.69 24.75
N ASP A 98 -12.86 -33.77 23.78
CA ASP A 98 -14.02 -33.16 23.13
C ASP A 98 -14.28 -33.66 21.69
N ILE A 99 -13.73 -34.83 21.31
CA ILE A 99 -13.95 -35.41 19.96
C ILE A 99 -15.35 -36.05 19.88
N SER A 100 -16.03 -35.87 18.76
CA SER A 100 -17.37 -36.41 18.50
C SER A 100 -17.37 -37.94 18.47
N ALA A 101 -18.42 -38.56 19.03
CA ALA A 101 -18.53 -40.01 19.09
C ALA A 101 -18.72 -40.62 17.69
N GLY A 102 -17.95 -41.66 17.35
CA GLY A 102 -18.12 -42.38 16.08
C GLY A 102 -16.89 -43.19 15.67
N ALA A 103 -17.12 -44.37 15.10
CA ALA A 103 -16.05 -45.31 14.73
C ALA A 103 -15.02 -44.74 13.75
N ARG A 104 -15.38 -43.74 12.94
CA ARG A 104 -14.46 -43.03 12.04
C ARG A 104 -13.51 -42.11 12.83
N TYR A 105 -14.05 -41.30 13.73
CA TYR A 105 -13.27 -40.31 14.49
C TYR A 105 -12.36 -40.96 15.53
N GLU A 106 -12.84 -42.03 16.18
CA GLU A 106 -12.00 -42.84 17.11
C GLU A 106 -10.80 -43.47 16.38
N ARG A 107 -11.00 -43.98 15.16
CA ARG A 107 -9.91 -44.48 14.31
C ARG A 107 -8.93 -43.38 13.92
N MET A 108 -9.43 -42.23 13.48
CA MET A 108 -8.58 -41.09 13.15
C MET A 108 -7.75 -40.65 14.36
N GLN A 109 -8.34 -40.61 15.56
CA GLN A 109 -7.63 -40.27 16.79
C GLN A 109 -6.51 -41.27 17.09
N HIS A 110 -6.76 -42.57 16.90
CA HIS A 110 -5.75 -43.61 17.07
C HIS A 110 -4.65 -43.56 16.01
N GLU A 111 -4.97 -43.27 14.75
CA GLU A 111 -4.01 -43.28 13.64
C GLU A 111 -3.18 -41.99 13.55
N TYR A 112 -3.79 -40.82 13.73
CA TYR A 112 -3.17 -39.51 13.47
C TYR A 112 -2.87 -38.68 14.73
N GLN A 113 -3.30 -39.16 15.91
CA GLN A 113 -2.85 -38.70 17.23
C GLN A 113 -2.96 -37.18 17.41
N MET A 114 -1.84 -36.47 17.53
CA MET A 114 -1.82 -35.02 17.81
C MET A 114 -2.50 -34.19 16.74
N LEU A 115 -2.47 -34.63 15.47
CA LEU A 115 -3.12 -33.90 14.39
C LEU A 115 -4.63 -33.77 14.64
N VAL A 116 -5.27 -34.83 15.12
CA VAL A 116 -6.71 -34.81 15.44
C VAL A 116 -7.01 -33.94 16.66
N ARG A 117 -6.17 -33.98 17.70
CA ARG A 117 -6.39 -33.16 18.90
C ARG A 117 -6.21 -31.66 18.64
N GLU A 118 -5.33 -31.31 17.70
CA GLU A 118 -5.11 -29.91 17.30
C GLU A 118 -6.02 -29.47 16.15
N GLN A 119 -6.82 -30.36 15.55
CA GLN A 119 -7.78 -30.04 14.50
C GLN A 119 -9.06 -29.45 15.09
N HIS A 120 -8.93 -28.24 15.63
CA HIS A 120 -10.03 -27.39 16.05
C HIS A 120 -10.00 -26.12 15.18
N ILE A 121 -10.39 -26.32 13.93
CA ILE A 121 -10.32 -25.34 12.84
C ILE A 121 -11.64 -25.36 12.07
N CYS A 122 -12.04 -24.22 11.49
CA CYS A 122 -13.23 -24.11 10.64
C CYS A 122 -12.89 -23.56 9.25
N GLY A 123 -13.38 -24.21 8.21
CA GLY A 123 -13.27 -23.76 6.82
C GLY A 123 -14.57 -23.17 6.26
N VAL A 124 -14.42 -22.58 5.08
CA VAL A 124 -15.52 -22.42 4.12
C VAL A 124 -15.17 -23.21 2.87
N GLN A 125 -16.10 -24.04 2.42
CA GLN A 125 -15.95 -24.84 1.20
C GLN A 125 -16.88 -24.30 0.12
N VAL A 126 -16.39 -24.23 -1.12
CA VAL A 126 -17.19 -23.76 -2.26
C VAL A 126 -17.24 -24.84 -3.32
N HIS A 127 -18.46 -25.22 -3.70
CA HIS A 127 -18.74 -26.17 -4.76
C HIS A 127 -19.23 -25.46 -6.01
N VAL A 128 -18.65 -25.79 -7.17
CA VAL A 128 -19.12 -25.30 -8.49
C VAL A 128 -19.28 -26.47 -9.43
N ASP A 129 -20.42 -26.55 -10.13
CA ASP A 129 -20.73 -27.64 -11.04
C ASP A 129 -19.83 -27.69 -12.28
N VAL A 130 -19.54 -28.92 -12.69
CA VAL A 130 -18.74 -29.25 -13.87
C VAL A 130 -19.40 -30.41 -14.63
N PRO A 131 -19.23 -30.47 -15.96
CA PRO A 131 -19.93 -31.45 -16.78
C PRO A 131 -19.52 -32.90 -16.51
N ASP A 132 -18.26 -33.12 -16.14
CA ASP A 132 -17.67 -34.45 -15.95
C ASP A 132 -16.41 -34.40 -15.07
N ARG A 133 -15.92 -35.58 -14.67
CA ARG A 133 -14.76 -35.71 -13.78
C ARG A 133 -13.42 -35.37 -14.44
N ASP A 134 -13.24 -35.58 -15.74
CA ASP A 134 -12.00 -35.18 -16.42
C ASP A 134 -11.86 -33.65 -16.44
N THR A 135 -12.97 -32.96 -16.72
CA THR A 135 -13.06 -31.51 -16.61
C THR A 135 -12.77 -31.07 -15.18
N ALA A 136 -13.30 -31.75 -14.16
CA ALA A 136 -13.05 -31.43 -12.74
C ALA A 136 -11.55 -31.48 -12.38
N VAL A 137 -10.84 -32.52 -12.84
CA VAL A 137 -9.39 -32.69 -12.60
C VAL A 137 -8.59 -31.56 -13.27
N GLN A 138 -8.89 -31.23 -14.52
CA GLN A 138 -8.19 -30.15 -15.21
C GLN A 138 -8.49 -28.78 -14.60
N VAL A 139 -9.74 -28.51 -14.23
CA VAL A 139 -10.14 -27.26 -13.56
C VAL A 139 -9.36 -27.08 -12.26
N SER A 140 -9.24 -28.13 -11.43
CA SER A 140 -8.48 -28.08 -10.17
C SER A 140 -7.05 -27.55 -10.37
N ARG A 141 -6.38 -27.97 -11.45
CA ARG A 141 -5.04 -27.48 -11.80
C ARG A 141 -5.01 -26.05 -12.34
N ARG A 142 -6.01 -25.68 -13.14
CA ARG A 142 -6.11 -24.34 -13.77
C ARG A 142 -6.37 -23.24 -12.75
N VAL A 143 -7.12 -23.53 -11.70
CA VAL A 143 -7.47 -22.55 -10.66
C VAL A 143 -6.41 -22.43 -9.56
N SER A 144 -5.57 -23.47 -9.38
CA SER A 144 -4.54 -23.54 -8.32
C SER A 144 -3.67 -22.27 -8.17
N PRO A 145 -3.19 -21.61 -9.25
CA PRO A 145 -2.40 -20.38 -9.11
C PRO A 145 -3.12 -19.21 -8.44
N ALA A 146 -4.45 -19.16 -8.47
CA ALA A 146 -5.25 -18.07 -7.90
C ALA A 146 -5.70 -18.35 -6.45
N LEU A 147 -5.59 -19.59 -5.97
CA LEU A 147 -6.06 -19.97 -4.63
C LEU A 147 -5.38 -19.24 -3.48
N PRO A 148 -4.06 -18.92 -3.52
CA PRO A 148 -3.45 -18.11 -2.48
C PRO A 148 -4.11 -16.74 -2.27
N THR A 149 -4.63 -16.11 -3.33
CA THR A 149 -5.39 -14.85 -3.22
C THR A 149 -6.72 -15.07 -2.51
N LEU A 150 -7.42 -16.19 -2.78
CA LEU A 150 -8.67 -16.53 -2.08
C LEU A 150 -8.43 -16.84 -0.59
N LEU A 151 -7.34 -17.52 -0.26
CA LEU A 151 -6.93 -17.73 1.13
C LEU A 151 -6.63 -16.40 1.84
N ALA A 152 -5.95 -15.47 1.16
CA ALA A 152 -5.63 -14.16 1.73
C ALA A 152 -6.91 -13.38 2.10
N ILE A 153 -7.94 -13.42 1.24
CA ILE A 153 -9.26 -12.81 1.48
C ILE A 153 -9.91 -13.40 2.74
N THR A 154 -9.91 -14.72 2.87
CA THR A 154 -10.64 -15.44 3.94
C THR A 154 -9.89 -15.54 5.26
N ALA A 155 -8.60 -15.22 5.28
CA ALA A 155 -7.73 -15.37 6.44
C ALA A 155 -8.35 -14.76 7.72
N SER A 156 -8.64 -15.62 8.71
CA SER A 156 -9.42 -15.27 9.89
C SER A 156 -8.97 -16.04 11.14
N SER A 157 -7.72 -16.50 11.18
CA SER A 157 -7.21 -17.31 12.29
C SER A 157 -5.83 -16.86 12.80
N PRO A 158 -5.68 -15.61 13.27
CA PRO A 158 -4.40 -15.13 13.79
C PRO A 158 -4.07 -15.66 15.19
N TYR A 159 -5.08 -15.99 16.00
CA TYR A 159 -4.91 -16.45 17.37
C TYR A 159 -5.09 -17.96 17.50
N TRP A 160 -4.22 -18.58 18.30
CA TRP A 160 -4.33 -19.98 18.67
C TRP A 160 -3.89 -20.22 20.11
N ARG A 161 -4.73 -20.90 20.90
CA ARG A 161 -4.47 -21.20 22.33
C ARG A 161 -4.08 -19.95 23.14
N GLY A 162 -4.79 -18.87 22.90
CA GLY A 162 -4.59 -17.58 23.56
C GLY A 162 -3.32 -16.81 23.17
N HIS A 163 -2.66 -17.15 22.06
CA HIS A 163 -1.48 -16.45 21.58
C HIS A 163 -1.69 -15.97 20.15
N ASP A 164 -1.16 -14.78 19.81
CA ASP A 164 -1.00 -14.39 18.42
C ASP A 164 0.07 -15.31 17.80
N THR A 165 -0.30 -16.00 16.73
CA THR A 165 0.57 -16.95 16.05
C THR A 165 1.56 -16.27 15.12
N GLY A 166 1.33 -14.99 14.82
CA GLY A 166 1.98 -14.28 13.74
C GLY A 166 1.50 -14.70 12.35
N TYR A 167 0.48 -15.54 12.18
CA TYR A 167 -0.12 -15.85 10.88
C TYR A 167 -1.44 -15.10 10.69
N ALA A 168 -1.91 -14.92 9.46
CA ALA A 168 -3.27 -14.46 9.18
C ALA A 168 -4.25 -15.64 9.13
N SER A 169 -3.82 -16.76 8.53
CA SER A 169 -4.51 -18.06 8.60
C SER A 169 -3.62 -19.09 9.29
N TYR A 170 -3.80 -19.29 10.60
CA TYR A 170 -3.16 -20.38 11.33
C TYR A 170 -3.85 -21.73 11.07
N ARG A 171 -5.14 -21.72 10.69
CA ARG A 171 -5.84 -22.92 10.21
C ARG A 171 -5.04 -23.62 9.11
N SER A 172 -4.54 -22.86 8.14
CA SER A 172 -3.70 -23.39 7.07
C SER A 172 -2.45 -24.12 7.60
N MET A 173 -1.83 -23.60 8.65
CA MET A 173 -0.64 -24.22 9.26
C MET A 173 -0.97 -25.53 9.97
N ILE A 174 -2.13 -25.62 10.61
CA ILE A 174 -2.63 -26.86 11.22
C ILE A 174 -2.94 -27.87 10.11
N TRP A 175 -3.66 -27.45 9.06
CA TRP A 175 -4.14 -28.29 7.97
C TRP A 175 -3.01 -28.89 7.12
N GLN A 176 -1.97 -28.12 6.81
CA GLN A 176 -0.83 -28.55 5.97
C GLN A 176 -0.01 -29.72 6.53
N ARG A 177 -0.25 -30.13 7.78
CA ARG A 177 0.42 -31.27 8.41
C ARG A 177 -0.25 -32.60 8.09
N TRP A 178 -1.47 -32.57 7.53
CA TRP A 178 -2.17 -33.77 7.08
C TRP A 178 -1.50 -34.36 5.82
N PRO A 179 -1.46 -35.70 5.65
CA PRO A 179 -0.61 -36.34 4.65
C PRO A 179 -0.86 -35.91 3.19
N THR A 180 -2.11 -35.60 2.87
CA THR A 180 -2.57 -35.26 1.51
C THR A 180 -2.92 -33.78 1.36
N ALA A 181 -2.67 -32.95 2.38
CA ALA A 181 -3.01 -31.53 2.34
C ALA A 181 -2.06 -30.73 1.42
N GLY A 182 -2.63 -29.75 0.72
CA GLY A 182 -1.90 -28.85 -0.18
C GLY A 182 -2.38 -28.90 -1.63
N PRO A 183 -1.58 -28.36 -2.58
CA PRO A 183 -1.99 -28.26 -3.97
C PRO A 183 -2.27 -29.64 -4.61
N PRO A 184 -3.19 -29.75 -5.59
CA PRO A 184 -3.46 -31.01 -6.26
C PRO A 184 -2.21 -31.53 -7.00
N GLY A 185 -2.11 -32.85 -7.11
CA GLY A 185 -1.03 -33.54 -7.82
C GLY A 185 -1.01 -33.28 -9.34
N ASP A 186 0.07 -33.71 -10.00
CA ASP A 186 0.26 -33.57 -11.46
C ASP A 186 -0.53 -34.64 -12.24
N VAL A 187 -1.84 -34.69 -12.03
CA VAL A 187 -2.79 -35.57 -12.75
C VAL A 187 -3.61 -34.76 -13.75
N THR A 188 -4.04 -35.39 -14.85
CA THR A 188 -4.72 -34.71 -15.96
C THR A 188 -6.06 -35.32 -16.35
N THR A 189 -6.30 -36.57 -15.94
CA THR A 189 -7.55 -37.30 -16.20
C THR A 189 -8.14 -37.85 -14.90
N ALA A 190 -9.44 -38.14 -14.91
CA ALA A 190 -10.14 -38.81 -13.82
C ALA A 190 -9.54 -40.19 -13.53
N ALA A 191 -9.09 -40.92 -14.55
CA ALA A 191 -8.44 -42.22 -14.38
C ALA A 191 -7.08 -42.13 -13.67
N GLU A 192 -6.26 -41.13 -14.02
CA GLU A 192 -5.01 -40.84 -13.30
C GLU A 192 -5.28 -40.40 -11.86
N TYR A 193 -6.33 -39.58 -11.66
CA TYR A 193 -6.76 -39.15 -10.33
C TYR A 193 -7.21 -40.35 -9.47
N ASP A 194 -8.03 -41.24 -10.00
CA ASP A 194 -8.47 -42.45 -9.29
C ASP A 194 -7.29 -43.38 -8.98
N THR A 195 -6.36 -43.55 -9.92
CA THR A 195 -5.13 -44.33 -9.70
C THR A 195 -4.31 -43.77 -8.54
N MET A 196 -4.11 -42.44 -8.49
CA MET A 196 -3.41 -41.79 -7.39
C MET A 196 -4.11 -42.02 -6.04
N ILE A 197 -5.45 -42.02 -6.01
CA ILE A 197 -6.22 -42.31 -4.78
C ILE A 197 -5.99 -43.75 -4.34
N ASP A 198 -6.11 -44.70 -5.26
CA ASP A 198 -5.89 -46.12 -4.98
C ASP A 198 -4.48 -46.38 -4.46
N GLU A 199 -3.46 -45.72 -5.03
CA GLU A 199 -2.07 -45.80 -4.56
C GLU A 199 -1.89 -45.23 -3.15
N LEU A 200 -2.53 -44.09 -2.84
CA LEU A 200 -2.49 -43.49 -1.50
C LEU A 200 -3.17 -44.39 -0.46
N ILE A 201 -4.30 -45.00 -0.79
CA ILE A 201 -5.00 -45.96 0.07
C ILE A 201 -4.16 -47.23 0.26
N ALA A 202 -3.62 -47.78 -0.83
CA ALA A 202 -2.78 -48.98 -0.80
C ALA A 202 -1.50 -48.80 0.04
N SER A 203 -1.00 -47.57 0.16
CA SER A 203 0.15 -47.26 1.02
C SER A 203 -0.17 -47.36 2.53
N GLY A 204 -1.45 -47.34 2.90
CA GLY A 204 -1.90 -47.26 4.30
C GLY A 204 -1.75 -45.87 4.93
N THR A 205 -1.35 -44.86 4.15
CA THR A 205 -1.21 -43.47 4.64
C THR A 205 -2.58 -42.81 4.87
N ILE A 206 -3.55 -43.15 4.03
CA ILE A 206 -4.95 -42.75 4.18
C ILE A 206 -5.86 -43.96 4.17
N SER A 207 -6.95 -43.90 4.93
CA SER A 207 -7.86 -45.04 5.12
C SER A 207 -8.95 -45.11 4.04
N ASP A 208 -9.32 -43.97 3.43
CA ASP A 208 -10.31 -43.86 2.37
C ASP A 208 -10.16 -42.56 1.55
N ALA A 209 -10.89 -42.45 0.43
CA ALA A 209 -10.86 -41.28 -0.46
C ALA A 209 -11.36 -39.98 0.20
N GLY A 210 -12.12 -40.06 1.29
CA GLY A 210 -12.54 -38.91 2.09
C GLY A 210 -11.40 -38.23 2.83
N MET A 211 -10.24 -38.88 2.92
CA MET A 211 -9.00 -38.33 3.49
C MET A 211 -8.10 -37.62 2.44
N LEU A 212 -8.65 -37.26 1.28
CA LEU A 212 -7.96 -36.40 0.31
C LEU A 212 -8.13 -34.93 0.66
N TYR A 213 -7.10 -34.31 1.23
CA TYR A 213 -7.18 -32.96 1.78
C TYR A 213 -6.62 -31.87 0.87
N PHE A 214 -6.66 -32.09 -0.45
CA PHE A 214 -6.19 -31.09 -1.41
C PHE A 214 -6.92 -29.77 -1.28
N ASP A 215 -6.20 -28.67 -1.55
CA ASP A 215 -6.69 -27.30 -1.48
C ASP A 215 -7.91 -27.08 -2.40
N VAL A 216 -7.94 -27.79 -3.54
CA VAL A 216 -9.05 -27.92 -4.48
C VAL A 216 -9.09 -29.33 -5.05
N ARG A 217 -10.28 -29.91 -5.22
CA ARG A 217 -10.45 -31.28 -5.72
C ARG A 217 -11.78 -31.50 -6.47
N PRO A 218 -11.87 -32.52 -7.34
CA PRO A 218 -13.16 -33.08 -7.72
C PRO A 218 -13.92 -33.59 -6.49
N SER A 219 -15.20 -33.24 -6.35
CA SER A 219 -16.03 -33.79 -5.27
C SER A 219 -16.23 -35.29 -5.45
N ALA A 220 -16.21 -36.02 -4.34
CA ALA A 220 -16.42 -37.47 -4.33
C ALA A 220 -17.89 -37.89 -4.51
N HIS A 221 -18.83 -36.97 -4.31
CA HIS A 221 -20.27 -37.27 -4.24
C HIS A 221 -21.14 -36.32 -5.06
N LEU A 222 -20.60 -35.21 -5.57
CA LEU A 222 -21.28 -34.26 -6.45
C LEU A 222 -20.51 -34.07 -7.76
N PRO A 223 -21.17 -33.74 -8.88
CA PRO A 223 -20.52 -33.37 -10.14
C PRO A 223 -19.97 -31.93 -10.06
N THR A 224 -19.08 -31.70 -9.09
CA THR A 224 -18.55 -30.36 -8.75
C THR A 224 -17.04 -30.42 -8.58
N VAL A 225 -16.41 -29.25 -8.71
CA VAL A 225 -15.08 -28.98 -8.14
C VAL A 225 -15.29 -28.24 -6.83
N GLU A 226 -14.54 -28.65 -5.83
CA GLU A 226 -14.66 -28.24 -4.43
C GLU A 226 -13.38 -27.53 -3.99
N LEU A 227 -13.52 -26.27 -3.55
CA LEU A 227 -12.48 -25.48 -2.89
C LEU A 227 -12.51 -25.75 -1.38
N ARG A 228 -11.38 -26.10 -0.76
CA ARG A 228 -11.28 -26.39 0.70
C ARG A 228 -10.19 -25.60 1.43
N LEU A 229 -9.43 -24.79 0.70
CA LEU A 229 -8.30 -24.04 1.24
C LEU A 229 -8.71 -22.97 2.27
N CYS A 230 -9.86 -22.33 2.08
CA CYS A 230 -10.23 -21.09 2.77
C CYS A 230 -10.60 -21.28 4.25
N ASP A 231 -10.28 -20.29 5.09
CA ASP A 231 -10.78 -20.21 6.46
C ASP A 231 -12.27 -19.87 6.48
N ALA A 232 -12.99 -20.26 7.53
CA ALA A 232 -14.34 -19.74 7.76
C ALA A 232 -14.32 -18.20 7.90
N CYS A 233 -15.27 -17.52 7.27
CA CYS A 233 -15.27 -16.05 7.19
C CYS A 233 -16.19 -15.43 8.24
N PRO A 234 -15.73 -14.49 9.09
CA PRO A 234 -16.62 -13.76 9.99
C PRO A 234 -17.73 -13.01 9.23
N ASP A 235 -17.38 -12.36 8.12
CA ASP A 235 -18.30 -11.58 7.31
C ASP A 235 -18.88 -12.42 6.14
N VAL A 236 -20.22 -12.43 5.97
CA VAL A 236 -20.90 -13.16 4.88
C VAL A 236 -20.47 -12.69 3.50
N ASP A 237 -20.17 -11.40 3.37
CA ASP A 237 -19.79 -10.80 2.09
C ASP A 237 -18.45 -11.35 1.57
N ASP A 238 -17.55 -11.80 2.45
CA ASP A 238 -16.29 -12.42 2.06
C ASP A 238 -16.50 -13.86 1.54
N VAL A 239 -17.50 -14.57 2.08
CA VAL A 239 -17.97 -15.88 1.56
C VAL A 239 -18.51 -15.72 0.13
N VAL A 240 -19.37 -14.72 -0.08
CA VAL A 240 -19.98 -14.44 -1.38
C VAL A 240 -18.93 -14.03 -2.41
N LEU A 241 -17.97 -13.21 -2.01
CA LEU A 241 -16.84 -12.80 -2.86
C LEU A 241 -16.03 -14.01 -3.34
N VAL A 242 -15.62 -14.88 -2.41
CA VAL A 242 -14.82 -16.08 -2.75
C VAL A 242 -15.63 -17.04 -3.61
N ALA A 243 -16.92 -17.21 -3.33
CA ALA A 243 -17.81 -18.02 -4.17
C ALA A 243 -17.92 -17.48 -5.60
N GLY A 244 -18.09 -16.17 -5.78
CA GLY A 244 -18.15 -15.51 -7.09
C GLY A 244 -16.84 -15.62 -7.87
N LEU A 245 -15.71 -15.33 -7.22
CA LEU A 245 -14.38 -15.46 -7.83
C LEU A 245 -14.08 -16.92 -8.23
N PHE A 246 -14.38 -17.88 -7.35
CA PHE A 246 -14.15 -19.29 -7.63
C PHE A 246 -15.05 -19.79 -8.76
N ARG A 247 -16.32 -19.40 -8.79
CA ARG A 247 -17.26 -19.69 -9.89
C ARG A 247 -16.75 -19.17 -11.23
N ALA A 248 -16.28 -17.92 -11.29
CA ALA A 248 -15.71 -17.34 -12.51
C ALA A 248 -14.40 -18.03 -12.92
N LEU A 249 -13.54 -18.38 -11.96
CA LEU A 249 -12.32 -19.16 -12.20
C LEU A 249 -12.63 -20.53 -12.82
N VAL A 250 -13.64 -21.23 -12.31
CA VAL A 250 -14.11 -22.52 -12.84
C VAL A 250 -14.69 -22.33 -14.25
N GLY A 251 -15.51 -21.31 -14.48
CA GLY A 251 -16.05 -20.98 -15.81
C GLY A 251 -14.94 -20.78 -16.86
N ARG A 252 -13.97 -19.92 -16.55
CA ARG A 252 -12.78 -19.72 -17.39
C ARG A 252 -12.00 -21.01 -17.61
N ALA A 253 -11.76 -21.77 -16.55
CA ALA A 253 -11.00 -23.02 -16.62
C ALA A 253 -11.69 -24.08 -17.49
N ARG A 254 -13.03 -24.17 -17.43
CA ARG A 254 -13.83 -25.04 -18.29
C ARG A 254 -13.66 -24.67 -19.76
N ALA A 255 -13.83 -23.39 -20.11
CA ALA A 255 -13.65 -22.94 -21.49
C ALA A 255 -12.22 -23.13 -22.00
N ASP A 256 -11.21 -22.93 -21.15
CA ASP A 256 -9.82 -23.21 -21.51
C ASP A 256 -9.58 -24.70 -21.78
N THR A 257 -10.22 -25.59 -21.00
CA THR A 257 -10.20 -27.04 -21.23
C THR A 257 -10.91 -27.42 -22.52
N GLU A 258 -12.11 -26.89 -22.77
CA GLU A 258 -12.86 -27.14 -24.02
C GLU A 258 -12.10 -26.64 -25.26
N ALA A 259 -11.39 -25.51 -25.13
CA ALA A 259 -10.54 -24.96 -26.19
C ALA A 259 -9.17 -25.67 -26.33
N GLY A 260 -8.88 -26.69 -25.52
CA GLY A 260 -7.62 -27.43 -25.56
C GLY A 260 -6.39 -26.60 -25.18
N ARG A 261 -6.55 -25.54 -24.36
CA ARG A 261 -5.42 -24.70 -23.95
C ARG A 261 -4.47 -25.49 -23.04
N PRO A 262 -3.15 -25.27 -23.15
CA PRO A 262 -2.18 -25.91 -22.25
C PRO A 262 -2.48 -25.66 -20.77
N LEU A 263 -2.16 -26.63 -19.92
CA LEU A 263 -2.23 -26.45 -18.47
C LEU A 263 -1.19 -25.41 -17.99
N PRO A 264 -1.50 -24.60 -16.96
CA PRO A 264 -0.54 -23.65 -16.42
C PRO A 264 0.73 -24.34 -15.94
N ARG A 265 1.90 -23.74 -16.22
CA ARG A 265 3.18 -24.20 -15.67
C ARG A 265 3.36 -23.69 -14.24
N ALA A 266 2.67 -24.31 -13.29
CA ALA A 266 2.82 -24.03 -11.87
C ALA A 266 3.45 -25.24 -11.16
N ARG A 267 4.65 -25.05 -10.63
CA ARG A 267 5.34 -26.08 -9.84
C ARG A 267 4.67 -26.24 -8.48
N TYR A 268 4.52 -27.48 -8.02
CA TYR A 268 3.92 -27.79 -6.71
C TYR A 268 4.60 -27.02 -5.57
N GLU A 269 5.94 -26.92 -5.60
CA GLU A 269 6.70 -26.25 -4.55
C GLU A 269 6.39 -24.74 -4.49
N LEU A 270 6.16 -24.11 -5.66
CA LEU A 270 5.79 -22.70 -5.73
C LEU A 270 4.35 -22.47 -5.27
N LEU A 271 3.41 -23.32 -5.67
CA LEU A 271 2.02 -23.25 -5.19
C LEU A 271 1.95 -23.39 -3.67
N ARG A 272 2.69 -24.35 -3.11
CA ARG A 272 2.78 -24.54 -1.65
C ARG A 272 3.41 -23.33 -0.95
N ALA A 273 4.50 -22.78 -1.50
CA ALA A 273 5.13 -21.57 -0.96
C ALA A 273 4.21 -20.34 -1.02
N ALA A 274 3.43 -20.19 -2.09
CA ALA A 274 2.45 -19.11 -2.21
C ALA A 274 1.28 -19.27 -1.25
N GLY A 275 0.75 -20.49 -1.08
CA GLY A 275 -0.26 -20.79 -0.07
C GLY A 275 0.24 -20.50 1.36
N TRP A 276 1.49 -20.87 1.67
CA TRP A 276 2.12 -20.51 2.94
C TRP A 276 2.28 -18.99 3.11
N ARG A 277 2.70 -18.27 2.05
CA ARG A 277 2.82 -16.81 2.09
C ARG A 277 1.47 -16.16 2.34
N ALA A 278 0.41 -16.60 1.66
CA ALA A 278 -0.95 -16.12 1.89
C ALA A 278 -1.41 -16.38 3.32
N ALA A 279 -1.15 -17.58 3.86
CA ALA A 279 -1.45 -17.90 5.25
C ALA A 279 -0.70 -16.98 6.24
N ARG A 280 0.55 -16.60 5.94
CA ARG A 280 1.35 -15.69 6.78
C ARG A 280 0.89 -14.23 6.68
N SER A 281 0.60 -13.77 5.48
CA SER A 281 0.42 -12.35 5.16
C SER A 281 -1.03 -11.88 5.22
N GLY A 282 -2.01 -12.73 4.88
CA GLY A 282 -3.40 -12.29 4.66
C GLY A 282 -3.49 -11.22 3.57
N LEU A 283 -4.45 -10.30 3.70
CA LEU A 283 -4.55 -9.08 2.89
C LEU A 283 -3.61 -7.97 3.37
N GLU A 284 -2.91 -8.19 4.48
CA GLU A 284 -2.11 -7.17 5.16
C GLU A 284 -0.65 -7.14 4.73
N GLY A 285 -0.19 -8.20 4.05
CA GLY A 285 1.16 -8.31 3.49
C GLY A 285 1.16 -8.84 2.07
N ASP A 286 2.31 -8.75 1.40
CA ASP A 286 2.40 -9.14 -0.01
C ASP A 286 2.25 -10.65 -0.22
N LEU A 287 1.74 -10.98 -1.40
CA LEU A 287 1.49 -12.34 -1.88
C LEU A 287 2.49 -12.69 -2.99
N VAL A 288 2.70 -14.00 -3.19
CA VAL A 288 3.53 -14.48 -4.30
C VAL A 288 2.69 -14.47 -5.58
N GLU A 289 3.19 -13.81 -6.63
CA GLU A 289 2.54 -13.82 -7.93
C GLU A 289 2.92 -15.08 -8.72
N ILE A 290 1.91 -15.86 -9.15
CA ILE A 290 2.08 -17.08 -9.94
C ILE A 290 1.32 -16.96 -11.26
N GLY A 291 2.02 -17.11 -12.38
CA GLY A 291 1.40 -17.39 -13.68
C GLY A 291 1.10 -16.20 -14.59
N ARG A 292 1.37 -14.95 -14.18
CA ARG A 292 1.40 -13.79 -15.09
C ARG A 292 2.80 -13.69 -15.74
N ALA A 293 2.85 -13.59 -17.07
CA ALA A 293 4.06 -13.65 -17.88
C ALA A 293 4.44 -12.25 -18.43
N PRO A 294 5.70 -12.00 -18.87
CA PRO A 294 6.63 -13.01 -19.39
C PRO A 294 7.90 -13.23 -18.55
N ALA A 295 8.17 -14.51 -18.26
CA ALA A 295 9.50 -15.12 -18.04
C ALA A 295 10.40 -14.60 -16.90
N GLY A 296 9.90 -13.81 -15.96
CA GLY A 296 10.62 -13.42 -14.75
C GLY A 296 10.51 -14.46 -13.62
N PRO A 297 11.40 -14.41 -12.60
CA PRO A 297 11.20 -15.15 -11.36
C PRO A 297 9.92 -14.69 -10.65
N PRO A 298 9.29 -15.53 -9.80
CA PRO A 298 8.15 -15.11 -8.98
C PRO A 298 8.49 -13.86 -8.17
N THR A 299 7.58 -12.89 -8.14
CA THR A 299 7.69 -11.63 -7.40
C THR A 299 6.67 -11.57 -6.28
N LEU A 300 6.90 -10.66 -5.32
CA LEU A 300 5.90 -10.28 -4.34
C LEU A 300 5.09 -9.09 -4.89
N SER A 301 3.77 -9.18 -4.80
CA SER A 301 2.87 -8.08 -5.16
C SER A 301 1.79 -7.87 -4.11
N SER A 302 1.29 -6.64 -4.05
CA SER A 302 0.25 -6.25 -3.08
C SER A 302 -1.03 -7.06 -3.32
N PRO A 303 -1.74 -7.50 -2.26
CA PRO A 303 -3.04 -8.14 -2.39
C PRO A 303 -4.05 -7.32 -3.21
N SER A 304 -4.02 -5.98 -3.09
CA SER A 304 -4.88 -5.08 -3.87
C SER A 304 -4.62 -5.17 -5.37
N VAL A 305 -3.34 -5.19 -5.77
CA VAL A 305 -2.93 -5.34 -7.17
C VAL A 305 -3.35 -6.72 -7.69
N GLN A 306 -3.07 -7.79 -6.94
CA GLN A 306 -3.43 -9.15 -7.37
C GLN A 306 -4.93 -9.37 -7.46
N LEU A 307 -5.71 -8.89 -6.49
CA LEU A 307 -7.16 -9.07 -6.48
C LEU A 307 -7.84 -8.27 -7.60
N ARG A 308 -7.46 -6.99 -7.80
CA ARG A 308 -7.99 -6.19 -8.92
C ARG A 308 -7.63 -6.80 -10.27
N ALA A 309 -6.38 -7.24 -10.41
CA ALA A 309 -5.94 -7.98 -11.59
C ALA A 309 -6.76 -9.25 -11.84
N LEU A 310 -7.04 -10.03 -10.78
CA LEU A 310 -7.85 -11.23 -10.86
C LEU A 310 -9.29 -10.92 -11.28
N VAL A 311 -9.92 -9.90 -10.70
CA VAL A 311 -11.28 -9.45 -11.05
C VAL A 311 -11.32 -9.00 -12.52
N GLU A 312 -10.33 -8.23 -12.97
CA GLU A 312 -10.24 -7.79 -14.36
C GLU A 312 -10.02 -8.96 -15.33
N ASP A 313 -9.12 -9.89 -14.99
CA ASP A 313 -8.87 -11.11 -15.78
C ASP A 313 -10.11 -12.01 -15.89
N LEU A 314 -11.01 -11.94 -14.90
CA LEU A 314 -12.27 -12.70 -14.85
C LEU A 314 -13.48 -11.91 -15.36
N ARG A 315 -13.32 -10.61 -15.68
CA ARG A 315 -14.42 -9.72 -16.09
C ARG A 315 -15.33 -10.34 -17.16
N PRO A 316 -14.83 -10.92 -18.27
CA PRO A 316 -15.70 -11.45 -19.31
C PRO A 316 -16.68 -12.52 -18.78
N TRP A 317 -16.22 -13.36 -17.84
CA TRP A 317 -17.04 -14.41 -17.23
C TRP A 317 -18.00 -13.84 -16.21
N LEU A 318 -17.52 -12.92 -15.38
CA LEU A 318 -18.35 -12.23 -14.39
C LEU A 318 -19.49 -11.45 -15.05
N GLU A 319 -19.24 -10.79 -16.18
CA GLU A 319 -20.27 -10.10 -16.97
C GLU A 319 -21.25 -11.08 -17.61
N GLU A 320 -20.79 -12.23 -18.11
CA GLU A 320 -21.66 -13.27 -18.69
C GLU A 320 -22.65 -13.84 -17.66
N VAL A 321 -22.23 -14.03 -16.41
CA VAL A 321 -23.10 -14.54 -15.33
C VAL A 321 -23.82 -13.43 -14.54
N GLY A 322 -23.53 -12.15 -14.83
CA GLY A 322 -24.15 -11.00 -14.16
C GLY A 322 -23.59 -10.64 -12.78
N ASP A 323 -22.41 -11.15 -12.42
CA ASP A 323 -21.80 -10.96 -11.09
C ASP A 323 -20.79 -9.81 -11.02
N HIS A 324 -20.39 -9.21 -12.16
CA HIS A 324 -19.24 -8.31 -12.23
C HIS A 324 -19.31 -7.16 -11.21
N GLU A 325 -20.39 -6.39 -11.21
CA GLU A 325 -20.53 -5.24 -10.32
C GLU A 325 -20.46 -5.66 -8.84
N GLN A 326 -21.16 -6.74 -8.49
CA GLN A 326 -21.17 -7.24 -7.11
C GLN A 326 -19.80 -7.76 -6.66
N VAL A 327 -19.10 -8.53 -7.50
CA VAL A 327 -17.76 -9.04 -7.18
C VAL A 327 -16.74 -7.91 -7.09
N ALA A 328 -16.82 -6.92 -7.98
CA ALA A 328 -15.95 -5.75 -7.95
C ALA A 328 -16.18 -4.90 -6.68
N GLU A 329 -17.43 -4.64 -6.31
CA GLU A 329 -17.78 -3.92 -5.08
C GLU A 329 -17.30 -4.67 -3.83
N LEU A 330 -17.52 -5.99 -3.76
CA LEU A 330 -17.07 -6.82 -2.65
C LEU A 330 -15.55 -6.87 -2.54
N ALA A 331 -14.84 -6.96 -3.68
CA ALA A 331 -13.39 -6.94 -3.72
C ALA A 331 -12.81 -5.64 -3.17
N GLU A 332 -13.33 -4.48 -3.58
CA GLU A 332 -12.91 -3.20 -3.01
C GLU A 332 -13.30 -3.06 -1.53
N GLY A 333 -14.48 -3.58 -1.17
CA GLY A 333 -14.96 -3.60 0.21
C GLY A 333 -14.04 -4.37 1.17
N VAL A 334 -13.59 -5.57 0.79
CA VAL A 334 -12.68 -6.36 1.63
C VAL A 334 -11.27 -5.75 1.67
N LEU A 335 -10.78 -5.17 0.57
CA LEU A 335 -9.49 -4.46 0.55
C LEU A 335 -9.49 -3.23 1.46
N ALA A 336 -10.62 -2.52 1.54
CA ALA A 336 -10.78 -1.37 2.43
C ALA A 336 -10.90 -1.78 3.91
N ARG A 337 -11.59 -2.88 4.22
CA ARG A 337 -11.76 -3.34 5.62
C ARG A 337 -10.57 -4.13 6.17
N GLY A 338 -9.79 -4.76 5.31
CA GLY A 338 -8.79 -5.78 5.68
C GLY A 338 -9.43 -7.13 6.01
N SER A 339 -8.58 -8.14 6.24
CA SER A 339 -9.00 -9.52 6.50
C SER A 339 -9.70 -9.71 7.86
N GLY A 340 -10.34 -10.87 8.05
CA GLY A 340 -10.88 -11.27 9.35
C GLY A 340 -9.79 -11.38 10.43
N ALA A 341 -8.56 -11.68 10.04
CA ALA A 341 -7.41 -11.70 10.94
C ALA A 341 -7.02 -10.30 11.42
N ALA A 342 -7.02 -9.31 10.51
CA ALA A 342 -6.81 -7.91 10.88
C ALA A 342 -7.90 -7.43 11.85
N ALA A 343 -9.18 -7.73 11.57
CA ALA A 343 -10.27 -7.38 12.48
C ALA A 343 -10.08 -7.91 13.91
N GLN A 344 -9.60 -9.15 14.04
CA GLN A 344 -9.28 -9.75 15.34
C GLN A 344 -8.10 -9.05 16.04
N ARG A 345 -7.04 -8.71 15.30
CA ARG A 345 -5.91 -7.95 15.86
C ARG A 345 -6.31 -6.53 16.28
N ARG A 346 -7.18 -5.83 15.54
CA ARG A 346 -7.81 -4.57 16.01
C ARG A 346 -8.52 -4.79 17.31
N ALA A 347 -9.34 -5.85 17.39
CA ALA A 347 -10.14 -6.14 18.55
C ALA A 347 -9.30 -6.38 19.80
N PHE A 348 -8.24 -7.18 19.67
CA PHE A 348 -7.25 -7.38 20.72
C PHE A 348 -6.51 -6.08 21.06
N GLY A 349 -6.11 -5.29 20.05
CA GLY A 349 -5.36 -4.06 20.19
C GLY A 349 -6.09 -2.96 20.98
N ARG A 350 -7.41 -3.09 21.17
CA ARG A 350 -8.22 -2.21 22.05
C ARG A 350 -7.70 -2.30 23.49
N ARG A 351 -7.93 -3.42 24.18
CA ARG A 351 -7.58 -3.62 25.61
C ARG A 351 -6.48 -4.63 25.90
N GLY A 352 -5.98 -5.32 24.88
CA GLY A 352 -5.14 -6.50 25.05
C GLY A 352 -5.91 -7.72 25.58
N SER A 353 -7.22 -7.79 25.36
CA SER A 353 -8.06 -8.90 25.81
C SER A 353 -8.53 -9.78 24.65
N LEU A 354 -8.38 -11.10 24.80
CA LEU A 354 -8.88 -12.08 23.83
C LEU A 354 -10.39 -12.23 23.87
N THR A 355 -11.05 -11.84 24.97
CA THR A 355 -12.52 -11.80 25.00
C THR A 355 -13.07 -10.81 23.98
N ASP A 356 -12.37 -9.70 23.76
CA ASP A 356 -12.76 -8.66 22.80
C ASP A 356 -12.66 -9.16 21.36
N VAL A 357 -11.74 -10.11 21.12
CA VAL A 357 -11.59 -10.80 19.84
C VAL A 357 -12.78 -11.71 19.59
N VAL A 358 -13.20 -12.49 20.61
CA VAL A 358 -14.38 -13.36 20.48
C VAL A 358 -15.66 -12.53 20.33
N ASP A 359 -15.80 -11.41 21.04
CA ASP A 359 -16.92 -10.47 20.89
C ASP A 359 -16.98 -9.87 19.47
N GLU A 360 -15.82 -9.50 18.90
CA GLU A 360 -15.73 -9.03 17.51
C GLU A 360 -16.20 -10.11 16.52
N LEU A 361 -15.75 -11.35 16.73
CA LEU A 361 -16.12 -12.48 15.87
C LEU A 361 -17.61 -12.83 15.97
N LEU A 362 -18.19 -12.83 17.18
CA LEU A 362 -19.62 -13.04 17.40
C LEU A 362 -20.44 -11.97 16.65
N ALA A 363 -20.11 -10.69 16.86
CA ALA A 363 -20.82 -9.59 16.23
C ALA A 363 -20.80 -9.70 14.70
N ARG A 364 -19.62 -9.92 14.10
CA ARG A 364 -19.48 -10.07 12.64
C ARG A 364 -20.21 -11.29 12.10
N THR A 365 -20.06 -12.44 12.76
CA THR A 365 -20.74 -13.69 12.36
C THR A 365 -22.25 -13.49 12.30
N HIS A 366 -22.80 -12.70 13.23
CA HIS A 366 -24.23 -12.39 13.33
C HIS A 366 -24.68 -11.22 12.42
N GLY A 367 -23.78 -10.60 11.66
CA GLY A 367 -24.09 -9.43 10.82
C GLY A 367 -24.35 -8.15 11.63
N GLU A 368 -23.86 -8.09 12.86
CA GLU A 368 -23.98 -6.95 13.77
C GLU A 368 -22.74 -6.07 13.72
N ARG A 369 -22.89 -4.81 14.16
CA ARG A 369 -21.74 -3.92 14.30
C ARG A 369 -20.96 -4.31 15.57
N PRO A 370 -19.65 -4.52 15.49
CA PRO A 370 -18.87 -4.85 16.67
C PRO A 370 -18.98 -3.73 17.72
N PRO A 371 -18.97 -4.08 19.02
CA PRO A 371 -19.15 -3.11 20.09
C PRO A 371 -18.11 -2.00 20.00
N SER A 372 -18.56 -0.74 19.94
CA SER A 372 -17.67 0.42 20.00
C SER A 372 -17.08 0.53 21.41
N ALA A 373 -15.76 0.44 21.53
CA ALA A 373 -15.10 0.68 22.81
C ALA A 373 -15.31 2.15 23.27
N PRO A 374 -15.43 2.40 24.58
CA PRO A 374 -15.29 3.76 25.11
C PRO A 374 -13.90 4.32 24.76
N ALA A 375 -13.80 5.65 24.67
CA ALA A 375 -12.52 6.33 24.44
C ALA A 375 -11.53 5.98 25.57
N GLU A 376 -10.44 5.29 25.23
CA GLU A 376 -9.48 4.80 26.21
C GLU A 376 -8.32 5.77 26.47
N THR A 377 -7.93 5.83 27.75
CA THR A 377 -6.84 6.63 28.31
C THR A 377 -5.48 6.19 27.77
N VAL A 378 -4.70 7.17 27.31
CA VAL A 378 -3.31 7.03 26.90
C VAL A 378 -2.46 6.44 28.06
N PRO A 379 -1.57 5.46 27.82
CA PRO A 379 -0.57 5.08 28.83
C PRO A 379 0.25 6.31 29.25
N SER A 380 0.30 6.60 30.56
CA SER A 380 0.91 7.83 31.07
C SER A 380 2.43 7.85 30.99
N ALA A 381 3.09 6.69 30.89
CA ALA A 381 4.54 6.56 30.75
C ALA A 381 4.92 5.17 30.16
N PRO A 382 4.94 5.03 28.82
CA PRO A 382 5.43 3.82 28.15
C PRO A 382 6.92 3.54 28.47
N GLU A 383 7.32 2.28 28.65
CA GLU A 383 8.73 1.90 28.92
C GLU A 383 9.65 2.32 27.75
N LEU A 384 9.15 2.26 26.52
CA LEU A 384 9.86 2.70 25.31
C LEU A 384 10.20 4.19 25.29
N LEU A 385 9.53 4.99 26.12
CA LEU A 385 9.77 6.42 26.27
C LEU A 385 10.58 6.77 27.54
N ASP A 386 11.21 5.79 28.19
CA ASP A 386 12.06 6.08 29.34
C ASP A 386 13.21 7.05 28.96
N GLY A 387 13.33 8.14 29.72
CA GLY A 387 14.27 9.23 29.44
C GLY A 387 13.95 10.07 28.19
N TYR A 388 12.78 9.91 27.57
CA TYR A 388 12.37 10.68 26.41
C TYR A 388 11.98 12.11 26.79
N VAL A 389 12.84 13.08 26.44
CA VAL A 389 12.59 14.51 26.70
C VAL A 389 12.63 15.27 25.38
N PRO A 390 11.47 15.74 24.87
CA PRO A 390 11.43 16.48 23.62
C PRO A 390 12.07 17.87 23.80
N PRO A 391 13.04 18.27 22.95
CA PRO A 391 13.72 19.56 23.08
C PRO A 391 12.87 20.76 22.62
N ARG A 392 11.74 20.50 21.96
CA ARG A 392 10.81 21.47 21.36
C ARG A 392 9.45 20.78 21.16
N TYR A 393 8.53 21.38 20.41
CA TYR A 393 7.25 20.74 20.10
C TYR A 393 7.48 19.34 19.49
N ASP A 394 6.93 18.33 20.14
CA ASP A 394 6.92 16.95 19.67
C ASP A 394 5.50 16.53 19.31
N GLU A 395 5.39 15.86 18.17
CA GLU A 395 4.10 15.52 17.57
C GLU A 395 3.41 14.33 18.23
N ALA A 396 4.14 13.50 18.98
CA ALA A 396 3.60 12.30 19.61
C ALA A 396 3.64 12.34 21.13
N VAL A 397 4.56 13.11 21.71
CA VAL A 397 4.76 13.23 23.16
C VAL A 397 4.57 14.69 23.58
N ASP A 398 3.90 14.94 24.70
CA ASP A 398 3.75 16.29 25.23
C ASP A 398 4.93 16.71 26.13
N ALA A 399 4.91 17.96 26.61
CA ALA A 399 5.98 18.50 27.45
C ALA A 399 6.10 17.83 28.84
N THR A 400 5.11 17.05 29.25
CA THR A 400 5.13 16.26 30.50
C THR A 400 5.71 14.86 30.31
N GLY A 401 5.98 14.45 29.06
CA GLY A 401 6.42 13.10 28.71
C GLY A 401 5.26 12.14 28.45
N ALA A 402 4.01 12.61 28.49
CA ALA A 402 2.84 11.78 28.20
C ALA A 402 2.62 11.67 26.68
N VAL A 403 2.18 10.49 26.23
CA VAL A 403 1.80 10.29 24.83
C VAL A 403 0.54 11.10 24.50
N ARG A 404 0.51 11.75 23.35
CA ARG A 404 -0.66 12.51 22.90
C ARG A 404 -1.81 11.57 22.53
N PRO A 405 -3.09 11.98 22.71
CA PRO A 405 -4.24 11.12 22.43
C PRO A 405 -4.25 10.45 21.06
N GLY A 406 -3.90 11.18 19.99
CA GLY A 406 -3.83 10.65 18.62
C GLY A 406 -2.82 9.51 18.43
N TYR A 407 -1.83 9.42 19.33
CA TYR A 407 -0.77 8.42 19.30
C TYR A 407 -0.96 7.29 20.33
N GLY A 408 -1.96 7.36 21.21
CA GLY A 408 -2.12 6.42 22.31
C GLY A 408 -2.22 4.96 21.88
N TRP A 409 -2.96 4.68 20.80
CA TRP A 409 -3.10 3.34 20.25
C TRP A 409 -1.78 2.82 19.65
N LEU A 410 -1.02 3.69 18.95
CA LEU A 410 0.25 3.35 18.32
C LEU A 410 1.24 2.90 19.39
N PHE A 411 1.37 3.69 20.45
CA PHE A 411 2.27 3.39 21.55
C PHE A 411 1.87 2.13 22.33
N ARG A 412 0.57 1.84 22.49
CA ARG A 412 0.14 0.54 23.07
C ARG A 412 0.61 -0.64 22.21
N SER A 413 0.58 -0.51 20.89
CA SER A 413 1.06 -1.56 19.99
C SER A 413 2.58 -1.71 20.02
N LEU A 414 3.32 -0.60 20.05
CA LEU A 414 4.78 -0.63 20.16
C LEU A 414 5.24 -1.20 21.50
N GLU A 415 4.59 -0.85 22.61
CA GLU A 415 4.89 -1.38 23.95
C GLU A 415 4.74 -2.91 24.03
N ARG A 416 3.74 -3.49 23.36
CA ARG A 416 3.59 -4.96 23.31
C ARG A 416 4.77 -5.65 22.63
N LEU A 417 5.39 -5.01 21.65
CA LEU A 417 6.60 -5.51 21.00
C LEU A 417 7.84 -5.31 21.90
N GLY A 418 7.88 -4.17 22.59
CA GLY A 418 9.01 -3.75 23.41
C GLY A 418 10.30 -3.53 22.61
N PRO A 419 11.42 -3.15 23.27
CA PRO A 419 12.69 -2.85 22.61
C PRO A 419 13.23 -4.01 21.77
N ARG A 420 13.08 -5.25 22.27
CA ARG A 420 13.54 -6.47 21.57
C ARG A 420 12.72 -6.76 20.32
N GLY A 421 11.40 -6.59 20.39
CA GLY A 421 10.52 -6.77 19.23
C GLY A 421 10.79 -5.73 18.15
N LEU A 422 11.00 -4.46 18.53
CA LEU A 422 11.38 -3.41 17.59
C LEU A 422 12.75 -3.65 16.94
N ALA A 423 13.74 -4.11 17.71
CA ALA A 423 15.04 -4.50 17.14
C ALA A 423 14.92 -5.69 16.17
N ALA A 424 14.05 -6.66 16.47
CA ALA A 424 13.76 -7.77 15.54
C ALA A 424 13.06 -7.27 14.26
N ALA A 425 12.11 -6.34 14.39
CA ALA A 425 11.44 -5.71 13.25
C ALA A 425 12.40 -4.87 12.38
N GLU A 426 13.37 -4.17 12.98
CA GLU A 426 14.40 -3.43 12.23
C GLU A 426 15.29 -4.38 11.41
N ASN A 427 15.64 -5.54 11.98
CA ASN A 427 16.38 -6.58 11.25
C ASN A 427 15.54 -7.21 10.13
N ALA A 428 14.26 -7.46 10.39
CA ALA A 428 13.31 -7.93 9.37
C ALA A 428 13.16 -6.90 8.24
N LEU A 429 13.11 -5.61 8.57
CA LEU A 429 13.06 -4.51 7.61
C LEU A 429 14.27 -4.50 6.70
N ARG A 430 15.48 -4.62 7.25
CA ARG A 430 16.71 -4.71 6.43
C ARG A 430 16.69 -5.93 5.51
N THR A 431 16.12 -7.04 5.96
CA THR A 431 15.98 -8.28 5.16
C THR A 431 14.99 -8.08 4.02
N GLU A 432 13.82 -7.53 4.29
CA GLU A 432 12.78 -7.22 3.30
C GLU A 432 13.26 -6.20 2.27
N GLN A 433 13.95 -5.14 2.70
CA GLN A 433 14.53 -4.13 1.81
C GLN A 433 15.54 -4.73 0.84
N ARG A 434 16.42 -5.63 1.31
CA ARG A 434 17.36 -6.37 0.44
C ARG A 434 16.62 -7.27 -0.54
N ALA A 435 15.65 -8.04 -0.07
CA ALA A 435 14.87 -8.94 -0.92
C ALA A 435 14.13 -8.20 -2.05
N ARG A 436 13.74 -6.95 -1.82
CA ARG A 436 13.00 -6.10 -2.76
C ARG A 436 13.89 -5.13 -3.56
N GLY A 437 15.18 -5.06 -3.25
CA GLY A 437 16.12 -4.11 -3.85
C GLY A 437 15.79 -2.65 -3.54
N VAL A 438 15.29 -2.36 -2.33
CA VAL A 438 14.94 -0.99 -1.89
C VAL A 438 16.22 -0.25 -1.49
N THR A 439 16.85 0.39 -2.47
CA THR A 439 18.13 1.08 -2.31
C THR A 439 18.01 2.60 -2.45
N PHE A 440 18.94 3.33 -1.84
CA PHE A 440 19.09 4.77 -2.01
C PHE A 440 20.59 5.13 -2.11
N PRO A 441 21.14 5.20 -3.33
CA PRO A 441 22.53 5.62 -3.54
C PRO A 441 22.74 7.04 -3.03
N VAL A 442 23.81 7.28 -2.26
CA VAL A 442 24.23 8.64 -1.89
C VAL A 442 25.43 9.05 -2.76
N PRO A 443 25.35 10.15 -3.52
CA PRO A 443 26.45 10.60 -4.36
C PRO A 443 27.75 10.81 -3.57
N GLY A 444 28.86 10.26 -4.06
CA GLY A 444 30.20 10.46 -3.48
C GLY A 444 30.57 9.54 -2.31
N VAL A 445 29.73 8.58 -1.95
CA VAL A 445 30.05 7.53 -0.97
C VAL A 445 30.25 6.21 -1.73
N GLU A 446 31.46 5.65 -1.67
CA GLU A 446 31.73 4.32 -2.21
C GLU A 446 30.79 3.29 -1.53
N PRO A 447 30.19 2.36 -2.28
CA PRO A 447 29.49 1.24 -1.67
C PRO A 447 30.44 0.54 -0.69
N GLY A 448 29.99 0.28 0.53
CA GLY A 448 30.74 -0.59 1.45
C GLY A 448 30.90 -2.00 0.88
N ASP A 449 31.59 -2.89 1.59
CA ASP A 449 31.86 -4.28 1.16
C ASP A 449 30.61 -5.09 0.72
N ASP A 450 29.38 -4.63 1.06
CA ASP A 450 28.09 -5.23 0.69
C ASP A 450 27.36 -4.54 -0.51
N GLY A 451 27.97 -3.56 -1.19
CA GLY A 451 27.51 -3.06 -2.50
C GLY A 451 26.21 -2.22 -2.58
N GLU A 452 25.30 -2.29 -1.61
CA GLU A 452 24.01 -1.57 -1.65
C GLU A 452 23.68 -0.84 -0.34
N ARG A 453 23.50 0.49 -0.40
CA ARG A 453 22.99 1.27 0.73
C ARG A 453 21.46 1.24 0.74
N LEU A 454 20.89 0.53 1.71
CA LEU A 454 19.43 0.44 1.91
C LEU A 454 18.84 1.82 2.24
N PHE A 455 17.59 2.02 1.83
CA PHE A 455 16.81 3.21 2.19
C PHE A 455 16.58 3.26 3.71
N PRO A 456 17.09 4.27 4.46
CA PRO A 456 16.90 4.31 5.90
C PRO A 456 15.43 4.65 6.21
N LEU A 457 14.72 3.70 6.83
CA LEU A 457 13.32 3.82 7.19
C LEU A 457 13.14 3.50 8.67
N ASP A 458 12.53 4.42 9.41
CA ASP A 458 12.19 4.22 10.81
C ASP A 458 10.86 3.50 10.97
N LEU A 459 10.76 2.69 12.03
CA LEU A 459 9.63 1.83 12.34
C LEU A 459 8.39 2.55 12.86
N VAL A 460 8.52 3.79 13.35
CA VAL A 460 7.43 4.53 14.01
C VAL A 460 6.77 5.46 12.99
N PRO A 461 5.53 5.17 12.55
CA PRO A 461 4.81 6.01 11.61
C PRO A 461 4.48 7.36 12.23
N ARG A 462 4.46 8.40 11.38
CA ARG A 462 3.99 9.74 11.74
C ARG A 462 2.53 9.90 11.36
N ILE A 463 1.69 10.38 12.27
CA ILE A 463 0.26 10.55 12.04
C ILE A 463 -0.02 12.01 11.67
N ILE A 464 -0.75 12.22 10.58
CA ILE A 464 -1.30 13.52 10.18
C ILE A 464 -2.81 13.46 10.37
N GLU A 465 -3.32 14.26 11.31
CA GLU A 465 -4.73 14.27 11.64
C GLU A 465 -5.60 14.79 10.48
N ARG A 466 -6.89 14.41 10.48
CA ARG A 466 -7.85 14.79 9.44
C ARG A 466 -7.90 16.32 9.22
N HIS A 467 -7.89 17.09 10.32
CA HIS A 467 -7.97 18.55 10.26
C HIS A 467 -6.68 19.18 9.72
N ASP A 468 -5.51 18.67 10.15
CA ASP A 468 -4.20 19.04 9.63
C ASP A 468 -4.12 18.77 8.12
N TRP A 469 -4.54 17.58 7.67
CA TRP A 469 -4.51 17.21 6.26
C TRP A 469 -5.43 18.09 5.41
N ALA A 470 -6.63 18.41 5.89
CA ALA A 470 -7.54 19.29 5.17
C ALA A 470 -6.94 20.70 4.98
N HIS A 471 -6.27 21.23 6.01
CA HIS A 471 -5.58 22.52 5.94
C HIS A 471 -4.40 22.47 4.96
N LEU A 472 -3.56 21.44 5.06
CA LEU A 472 -2.44 21.20 4.14
C LEU A 472 -2.92 21.08 2.70
N ALA A 473 -3.92 20.24 2.43
CA ALA A 473 -4.43 20.02 1.08
C ALA A 473 -4.96 21.31 0.44
N SER A 474 -5.78 22.07 1.18
CA SER A 474 -6.31 23.35 0.70
C SER A 474 -5.21 24.37 0.40
N GLY A 475 -4.21 24.50 1.26
CA GLY A 475 -3.12 25.44 1.04
C GLY A 475 -2.14 25.02 -0.05
N LEU A 476 -1.91 23.72 -0.22
CA LEU A 476 -1.09 23.18 -1.30
C LEU A 476 -1.75 23.36 -2.66
N GLU A 477 -3.06 23.12 -2.76
CA GLU A 477 -3.84 23.43 -3.95
C GLU A 477 -3.69 24.91 -4.34
N GLN A 478 -3.94 25.82 -3.39
CA GLN A 478 -3.82 27.26 -3.60
C GLN A 478 -2.41 27.64 -4.08
N ARG A 479 -1.38 27.14 -3.39
CA ARG A 479 0.01 27.45 -3.69
C ARG A 479 0.43 26.98 -5.08
N ILE A 480 0.06 25.75 -5.45
CA ILE A 480 0.38 25.17 -6.75
C ILE A 480 -0.34 25.92 -7.89
N ARG A 481 -1.60 26.34 -7.70
CA ARG A 481 -2.31 27.18 -8.67
C ARG A 481 -1.60 28.52 -8.90
N ALA A 482 -1.17 29.19 -7.83
CA ALA A 482 -0.43 30.45 -7.93
C ALA A 482 0.93 30.28 -8.64
N LEU A 483 1.66 29.20 -8.34
CA LEU A 483 2.94 28.89 -9.00
C LEU A 483 2.76 28.57 -10.50
N GLU A 484 1.71 27.83 -10.87
CA GLU A 484 1.38 27.55 -12.28
C GLU A 484 1.05 28.85 -13.03
N CYS A 485 0.25 29.75 -12.43
CA CYS A 485 0.00 31.09 -12.98
C CYS A 485 1.30 31.89 -13.15
N PHE A 486 2.18 31.87 -12.15
CA PHE A 486 3.46 32.57 -12.20
C PHE A 486 4.36 32.07 -13.35
N VAL A 487 4.54 30.75 -13.48
CA VAL A 487 5.36 30.19 -14.57
C VAL A 487 4.78 30.57 -15.92
N ARG A 488 3.45 30.47 -16.10
CA ARG A 488 2.78 30.87 -17.36
C ARG A 488 2.99 32.34 -17.68
N ASP A 489 2.85 33.23 -16.69
CA ASP A 489 3.01 34.66 -16.90
C ASP A 489 4.46 35.04 -17.25
N VAL A 490 5.44 34.45 -16.56
CA VAL A 490 6.88 34.71 -16.79
C VAL A 490 7.32 34.35 -18.21
N TYR A 491 6.78 33.28 -18.79
CA TYR A 491 7.03 32.91 -20.19
C TYR A 491 6.04 33.54 -21.18
N GLY A 492 5.02 34.24 -20.70
CA GLY A 492 3.97 34.87 -21.48
C GLY A 492 4.00 36.39 -21.39
N ARG A 493 2.95 36.98 -20.80
CA ARG A 493 2.69 38.43 -20.80
C ARG A 493 3.55 39.21 -19.81
N ARG A 494 4.08 38.55 -18.78
CA ARG A 494 4.91 39.10 -17.69
C ARG A 494 4.19 40.22 -16.94
N GLU A 495 2.90 40.07 -16.68
CA GLU A 495 2.06 41.04 -15.99
C GLU A 495 2.55 41.29 -14.54
N ILE A 496 2.90 40.24 -13.79
CA ILE A 496 3.40 40.38 -12.41
C ILE A 496 4.69 41.22 -12.31
N VAL A 497 5.50 41.20 -13.37
CA VAL A 497 6.73 42.00 -13.49
C VAL A 497 6.41 43.43 -13.92
N ARG A 498 5.48 43.62 -14.86
CA ARG A 498 5.04 44.96 -15.31
C ARG A 498 4.39 45.75 -14.17
N ASP A 499 3.63 45.05 -13.35
CA ASP A 499 2.93 45.60 -12.19
C ASP A 499 3.85 45.72 -10.96
N ARG A 500 5.12 45.31 -11.09
CA ARG A 500 6.19 45.44 -10.09
C ARG A 500 5.94 44.68 -8.78
N VAL A 501 5.10 43.65 -8.83
CA VAL A 501 4.91 42.72 -7.70
C VAL A 501 6.15 41.84 -7.53
N VAL A 502 6.72 41.36 -8.64
CA VAL A 502 8.01 40.66 -8.67
C VAL A 502 9.01 41.47 -9.51
N PRO A 503 10.20 41.83 -8.99
CA PRO A 503 11.19 42.56 -9.77
C PRO A 503 11.66 41.79 -11.01
N ALA A 504 11.90 42.52 -12.11
CA ALA A 504 12.38 41.91 -13.35
C ALA A 504 13.70 41.13 -13.17
N SER A 505 14.61 41.63 -12.31
CA SER A 505 15.89 40.98 -12.00
C SER A 505 15.73 39.60 -11.37
N VAL A 506 14.73 39.40 -10.52
CA VAL A 506 14.43 38.11 -9.87
C VAL A 506 14.12 37.05 -10.94
N VAL A 507 13.31 37.41 -11.94
CA VAL A 507 12.91 36.51 -13.02
C VAL A 507 14.00 36.33 -14.08
N GLU A 508 14.68 37.42 -14.47
CA GLU A 508 15.64 37.41 -15.57
C GLU A 508 16.95 36.73 -15.21
N GLN A 509 17.33 36.75 -13.94
CA GLN A 509 18.54 36.12 -13.41
C GLN A 509 18.27 34.76 -12.78
N ALA A 510 17.01 34.31 -12.73
CA ALA A 510 16.63 33.01 -12.19
C ALA A 510 17.37 31.88 -12.93
N PRO A 511 18.21 31.08 -12.24
CA PRO A 511 18.98 30.01 -12.88
C PRO A 511 18.11 28.96 -13.59
N GLY A 512 16.89 28.74 -13.10
CA GLY A 512 15.95 27.78 -13.66
C GLY A 512 15.09 28.31 -14.81
N ARG A 513 15.29 29.56 -15.26
CA ARG A 513 14.61 30.10 -16.44
C ARG A 513 15.31 29.63 -17.72
N THR A 514 14.62 28.85 -18.55
CA THR A 514 15.23 28.21 -19.74
C THR A 514 14.56 28.63 -21.05
N ARG A 515 15.28 28.51 -22.17
CA ARG A 515 14.72 28.78 -23.51
C ARG A 515 13.62 27.78 -23.89
N SER A 516 13.78 26.53 -23.46
CA SER A 516 12.80 25.44 -23.62
C SER A 516 11.48 25.75 -22.92
N GLY A 517 11.51 26.47 -21.78
CA GLY A 517 10.30 26.94 -21.12
C GLY A 517 9.42 27.86 -21.99
N ALA A 518 10.03 28.67 -22.87
CA ALA A 518 9.30 29.53 -23.81
C ALA A 518 8.67 28.76 -24.99
N LEU A 519 9.01 27.48 -25.17
CA LEU A 519 8.48 26.61 -26.23
C LEU A 519 7.26 25.79 -25.79
N VAL A 520 6.91 25.83 -24.51
CA VAL A 520 5.77 25.08 -23.97
C VAL A 520 4.46 25.74 -24.46
N PRO A 521 3.50 24.95 -24.99
CA PRO A 521 2.21 25.48 -25.42
C PRO A 521 1.49 26.27 -24.30
N PRO A 522 0.79 27.39 -24.61
CA PRO A 522 0.16 28.24 -23.59
C PRO A 522 -0.92 27.55 -22.74
N ASP A 523 -1.58 26.55 -23.30
CA ASP A 523 -2.65 25.75 -22.70
C ASP A 523 -2.15 24.49 -21.97
N ALA A 524 -0.86 24.16 -22.09
CA ALA A 524 -0.28 23.00 -21.43
C ALA A 524 -0.15 23.23 -19.91
N VAL A 525 -0.55 22.23 -19.12
CA VAL A 525 -0.21 22.14 -17.70
C VAL A 525 1.32 22.05 -17.55
N ARG A 526 1.93 22.99 -16.81
CA ARG A 526 3.39 23.05 -16.66
C ARG A 526 3.86 22.27 -15.45
N ILE A 527 3.22 22.46 -14.30
CA ILE A 527 3.52 21.79 -13.02
C ILE A 527 2.59 20.57 -12.87
N ALA A 528 2.81 19.54 -13.67
CA ALA A 528 1.99 18.33 -13.59
C ALA A 528 2.10 17.60 -12.25
N VAL A 529 3.28 17.66 -11.61
CA VAL A 529 3.57 17.12 -10.28
C VAL A 529 4.40 18.13 -9.49
N GLY A 530 3.88 18.64 -8.38
CA GLY A 530 4.61 19.48 -7.43
C GLY A 530 4.92 18.72 -6.15
N GLY A 531 6.14 18.84 -5.62
CA GLY A 531 6.51 18.35 -4.30
C GLY A 531 6.80 19.52 -3.35
N ILE A 532 6.03 19.66 -2.28
CA ILE A 532 6.16 20.78 -1.35
C ILE A 532 6.68 20.28 -0.01
N ASP A 533 7.80 20.86 0.44
CA ASP A 533 8.42 20.55 1.72
C ASP A 533 7.81 21.43 2.81
N LEU A 534 7.36 20.80 3.89
CA LEU A 534 6.66 21.42 5.00
C LEU A 534 7.31 21.02 6.32
N VAL A 535 7.35 21.94 7.26
CA VAL A 535 7.73 21.70 8.65
C VAL A 535 6.60 22.18 9.55
N ARG A 536 6.59 21.68 10.78
CA ARG A 536 5.67 22.09 11.84
C ARG A 536 6.51 22.74 12.94
N ASP A 537 6.17 23.94 13.40
CA ASP A 537 6.90 24.61 14.49
C ASP A 537 6.22 24.46 15.86
N ASP A 538 4.90 24.44 15.88
CA ASP A 538 4.04 24.17 17.03
C ASP A 538 2.80 23.34 16.62
N ALA A 539 1.79 23.26 17.49
CA ALA A 539 0.59 22.47 17.21
C ALA A 539 -0.19 22.93 15.98
N ASP A 540 -0.16 24.21 15.58
CA ASP A 540 -0.97 24.71 14.45
C ASP A 540 -0.11 25.35 13.34
N GLY A 541 1.19 25.51 13.55
CA GLY A 541 2.08 26.23 12.64
C GLY A 541 2.75 25.34 11.59
N TRP A 542 1.96 24.95 10.58
CA TRP A 542 2.51 24.39 9.35
C TRP A 542 3.14 25.49 8.49
N VAL A 543 4.39 25.27 8.07
CA VAL A 543 5.16 26.23 7.29
C VAL A 543 5.80 25.53 6.10
N VAL A 544 5.62 26.09 4.90
CA VAL A 544 6.29 25.63 3.68
C VAL A 544 7.77 26.01 3.76
N LEU A 545 8.68 25.06 3.58
CA LEU A 545 10.12 25.26 3.58
C LEU A 545 10.68 25.45 2.16
N GLU A 546 10.18 24.68 1.19
CA GLU A 546 10.71 24.63 -0.18
C GLU A 546 9.66 24.09 -1.16
N ASP A 547 9.68 24.60 -2.39
CA ASP A 547 8.88 24.10 -3.51
C ASP A 547 9.79 23.27 -4.43
N ASN A 548 9.30 22.13 -4.95
CA ASN A 548 10.05 21.29 -5.88
C ASN A 548 9.19 21.06 -7.14
N LEU A 549 9.47 21.79 -8.21
CA LEU A 549 8.59 21.85 -9.40
C LEU A 549 9.23 21.28 -10.66
N ARG A 550 10.45 20.75 -10.56
CA ARG A 550 11.18 20.11 -11.67
C ARG A 550 10.91 18.62 -11.73
N VAL A 551 11.58 17.85 -10.88
CA VAL A 551 11.54 16.38 -10.82
C VAL A 551 11.39 15.95 -9.36
N PRO A 552 10.25 16.25 -8.70
CA PRO A 552 10.06 15.89 -7.31
C PRO A 552 10.06 14.36 -7.14
N SER A 553 10.78 13.87 -6.13
CA SER A 553 10.83 12.46 -5.75
C SER A 553 10.29 12.25 -4.34
N GLY A 554 9.76 11.05 -4.07
CA GLY A 554 9.29 10.59 -2.76
C GLY A 554 7.94 9.88 -2.78
N ILE A 555 7.15 9.96 -3.86
CA ILE A 555 5.85 9.26 -3.97
C ILE A 555 6.05 7.74 -3.85
N GLY A 556 7.00 7.17 -4.61
CA GLY A 556 7.25 5.74 -4.58
C GLY A 556 7.89 5.31 -3.26
N PHE A 557 8.75 6.15 -2.67
CA PHE A 557 9.29 5.90 -1.33
C PHE A 557 8.20 5.91 -0.24
N SER A 558 7.21 6.80 -0.31
CA SER A 558 6.06 6.82 0.60
C SER A 558 5.25 5.52 0.50
N MET A 559 4.90 5.11 -0.72
CA MET A 559 4.20 3.84 -0.97
C MET A 559 4.99 2.63 -0.46
N MET A 560 6.30 2.58 -0.74
CA MET A 560 7.17 1.50 -0.29
C MET A 560 7.34 1.50 1.23
N SER A 561 7.41 2.68 1.87
CA SER A 561 7.48 2.80 3.32
C SER A 561 6.26 2.16 3.97
N ARG A 562 5.04 2.47 3.49
CA ARG A 562 3.80 1.84 3.96
C ARG A 562 3.83 0.32 3.83
N ARG A 563 4.26 -0.19 2.68
CA ARG A 563 4.34 -1.65 2.44
C ARG A 563 5.34 -2.33 3.36
N LEU A 564 6.54 -1.75 3.52
CA LEU A 564 7.58 -2.29 4.38
C LEU A 564 7.14 -2.29 5.85
N ILE A 565 6.60 -1.18 6.37
CA ILE A 565 6.12 -1.10 7.76
C ILE A 565 5.03 -2.14 8.02
N ARG A 566 4.01 -2.24 7.16
CA ARG A 566 2.96 -3.27 7.30
C ARG A 566 3.52 -4.70 7.26
N SER A 567 4.55 -4.93 6.44
CA SER A 567 5.18 -6.23 6.33
C SER A 567 5.97 -6.64 7.58
N VAL A 568 6.69 -5.70 8.21
CA VAL A 568 7.59 -6.02 9.34
C VAL A 568 6.96 -5.80 10.71
N LEU A 569 5.89 -5.01 10.76
CA LEU A 569 5.07 -4.76 11.94
C LEU A 569 3.60 -5.05 11.61
N PRO A 570 3.24 -6.31 11.31
CA PRO A 570 1.85 -6.67 10.97
C PRO A 570 0.87 -6.43 12.13
N ASP A 571 1.37 -6.38 13.38
CA ASP A 571 0.59 -6.08 14.58
C ASP A 571 0.42 -4.57 14.81
N LEU A 572 1.17 -3.74 14.07
CA LEU A 572 1.02 -2.29 14.05
C LEU A 572 -0.04 -1.92 13.02
N GLU A 573 -1.28 -2.22 13.36
CA GLU A 573 -2.39 -2.01 12.44
C GLU A 573 -2.76 -0.53 12.33
N SER A 574 -2.90 -0.05 11.10
CA SER A 574 -3.38 1.30 10.87
C SER A 574 -4.85 1.45 11.27
N PRO A 575 -5.24 2.53 11.98
CA PRO A 575 -6.64 2.90 12.12
C PRO A 575 -7.35 2.84 10.77
N SER A 576 -8.61 2.41 10.75
CA SER A 576 -9.43 2.34 9.52
C SER A 576 -9.53 3.67 8.78
N GLU A 577 -9.27 4.76 9.49
CA GLU A 577 -9.23 6.12 8.99
C GLU A 577 -7.96 6.41 8.20
N VAL A 578 -6.88 5.63 8.30
CA VAL A 578 -5.66 5.90 7.53
C VAL A 578 -5.91 5.69 6.05
N ARG A 579 -5.64 6.71 5.23
CA ARG A 579 -5.78 6.66 3.77
C ARG A 579 -4.87 5.58 3.17
N HIS A 580 -5.45 4.76 2.31
CA HIS A 580 -4.72 3.82 1.45
C HIS A 580 -3.92 4.56 0.39
N LEU A 581 -2.83 3.94 -0.07
CA LEU A 581 -1.95 4.49 -1.12
C LEU A 581 -2.02 3.69 -2.43
N ASP A 582 -2.96 2.75 -2.53
CA ASP A 582 -3.06 1.83 -3.68
C ASP A 582 -3.61 2.50 -4.94
N ASP A 583 -4.37 3.58 -4.81
CA ASP A 583 -4.95 4.35 -5.92
C ASP A 583 -4.05 5.52 -6.38
N VAL A 584 -2.97 5.79 -5.65
CA VAL A 584 -2.01 6.86 -5.97
C VAL A 584 -1.39 6.71 -7.37
N PRO A 585 -0.97 5.51 -7.83
CA PRO A 585 -0.48 5.33 -9.19
C PRO A 585 -1.53 5.68 -10.25
N ASP A 586 -2.79 5.31 -10.04
CA ASP A 586 -3.88 5.58 -10.99
C ASP A 586 -4.17 7.08 -11.07
N ARG A 587 -4.21 7.78 -9.93
CA ARG A 587 -4.35 9.24 -9.87
C ARG A 587 -3.18 9.95 -10.57
N LEU A 588 -1.96 9.49 -10.33
CA LEU A 588 -0.77 10.03 -10.99
C LEU A 588 -0.83 9.79 -12.50
N ARG A 589 -1.15 8.58 -12.96
CA ARG A 589 -1.30 8.25 -14.38
C ARG A 589 -2.38 9.11 -15.03
N ALA A 590 -3.54 9.25 -14.38
CA ALA A 590 -4.64 10.08 -14.87
C ALA A 590 -4.21 11.54 -15.04
N ALA A 591 -3.53 12.11 -14.04
CA ALA A 591 -3.03 13.48 -14.12
C ALA A 591 -1.96 13.67 -15.22
N LEU A 592 -1.07 12.69 -15.40
CA LEU A 592 -0.05 12.72 -16.46
C LEU A 592 -0.69 12.69 -17.85
N ALA A 593 -1.70 11.85 -18.06
CA ALA A 593 -2.45 11.70 -19.30
C ALA A 593 -3.47 12.83 -19.55
N ALA A 594 -3.79 13.63 -18.53
CA ALA A 594 -4.78 14.69 -18.66
C ALA A 594 -4.28 15.77 -19.65
N GLY A 595 -5.11 16.07 -20.67
CA GLY A 595 -4.74 16.97 -21.76
C GLY A 595 -3.71 16.41 -22.73
N ASP A 596 -3.57 15.07 -22.82
CA ASP A 596 -2.76 14.42 -23.84
C ASP A 596 -3.27 14.77 -25.26
N PRO A 597 -2.36 15.00 -26.23
CA PRO A 597 -2.73 15.33 -27.62
C PRO A 597 -3.66 14.34 -28.32
N ASP A 598 -3.56 13.05 -27.99
CA ASP A 598 -4.40 11.99 -28.57
C ASP A 598 -5.57 11.61 -27.62
N GLY A 599 -5.79 12.36 -26.54
CA GLY A 599 -6.84 12.11 -25.56
C GLY A 599 -6.51 10.97 -24.59
N PRO A 600 -7.52 10.30 -23.99
CA PRO A 600 -7.30 9.26 -22.99
C PRO A 600 -6.59 8.01 -23.55
N ASP A 601 -6.62 7.81 -24.87
CA ASP A 601 -5.93 6.70 -25.56
C ASP A 601 -4.43 7.00 -25.82
N GLY A 602 -3.96 8.19 -25.43
CA GLY A 602 -2.56 8.59 -25.54
C GLY A 602 -1.62 7.68 -24.77
N GLU A 603 -0.51 7.31 -25.38
CA GLU A 603 0.45 6.40 -24.77
C GLU A 603 1.50 7.15 -23.95
N ALA A 604 1.54 6.85 -22.65
CA ALA A 604 2.48 7.42 -21.69
C ALA A 604 3.74 6.56 -21.52
N ALA A 605 4.87 7.19 -21.15
CA ALA A 605 6.08 6.50 -20.69
C ALA A 605 6.80 7.30 -19.60
N LEU A 606 7.52 6.61 -18.72
CA LEU A 606 8.37 7.21 -17.69
C LEU A 606 9.83 7.23 -18.17
N LEU A 607 10.39 8.42 -18.34
CA LEU A 607 11.77 8.64 -18.76
C LEU A 607 12.71 8.69 -17.56
N THR A 608 13.78 7.89 -17.58
CA THR A 608 14.82 7.82 -16.53
C THR A 608 16.23 7.93 -17.12
N ALA A 609 17.19 8.40 -16.32
CA ALA A 609 18.61 8.34 -16.64
C ALA A 609 19.21 6.92 -16.48
N GLY A 610 18.48 5.99 -15.86
CA GLY A 610 18.92 4.60 -15.61
C GLY A 610 19.46 4.41 -14.20
N GLU A 611 20.20 3.32 -13.97
CA GLU A 611 20.70 2.89 -12.65
C GLU A 611 21.66 3.88 -11.97
N VAL A 612 22.22 4.82 -12.75
CA VAL A 612 23.09 5.89 -12.23
C VAL A 612 22.30 6.96 -11.46
N ASP A 613 20.97 7.00 -11.60
CA ASP A 613 20.11 7.94 -10.89
C ASP A 613 19.83 7.44 -9.45
N PRO A 614 20.08 8.26 -8.41
CA PRO A 614 19.78 7.89 -7.02
C PRO A 614 18.31 7.52 -6.76
N ALA A 615 17.38 8.02 -7.56
CA ALA A 615 15.96 7.70 -7.47
C ALA A 615 15.50 6.61 -8.45
N PHE A 616 16.43 5.89 -9.11
CA PHE A 616 16.09 4.86 -10.10
C PHE A 616 15.13 3.79 -9.56
N PHE A 617 15.29 3.37 -8.30
CA PHE A 617 14.36 2.46 -7.63
C PHE A 617 12.91 2.98 -7.67
N GLU A 618 12.71 4.25 -7.31
CA GLU A 618 11.39 4.88 -7.38
C GLU A 618 10.88 4.95 -8.83
N HIS A 619 11.74 5.23 -9.81
CA HIS A 619 11.35 5.29 -11.22
C HIS A 619 10.79 3.95 -11.70
N ARG A 620 11.46 2.84 -11.32
CA ARG A 620 10.99 1.48 -11.62
C ARG A 620 9.66 1.17 -10.92
N LEU A 621 9.59 1.46 -9.62
CA LEU A 621 8.39 1.21 -8.83
C LEU A 621 7.16 1.96 -9.38
N LEU A 622 7.31 3.24 -9.72
CA LEU A 622 6.22 4.04 -10.26
C LEU A 622 5.83 3.62 -11.69
N ALA A 623 6.81 3.28 -12.54
CA ALA A 623 6.51 2.81 -13.89
C ALA A 623 5.72 1.49 -13.87
N GLU A 624 6.14 0.55 -13.01
CA GLU A 624 5.44 -0.72 -12.78
C GLU A 624 4.03 -0.49 -12.20
N ALA A 625 3.92 0.34 -11.15
CA ALA A 625 2.64 0.58 -10.49
C ALA A 625 1.62 1.35 -11.36
N MET A 626 2.08 2.24 -12.24
CA MET A 626 1.21 2.92 -13.21
C MET A 626 0.95 2.09 -14.48
N ASP A 627 1.59 0.93 -14.63
CA ASP A 627 1.59 0.14 -15.86
C ASP A 627 1.98 0.99 -17.09
N VAL A 628 3.12 1.68 -16.99
CA VAL A 628 3.72 2.44 -18.09
C VAL A 628 5.16 1.99 -18.37
N PRO A 629 5.65 2.11 -19.61
CA PRO A 629 7.01 1.72 -19.95
C PRO A 629 8.04 2.62 -19.24
N LEU A 630 9.00 2.00 -18.57
CA LEU A 630 10.23 2.66 -18.12
C LEU A 630 11.22 2.75 -19.29
N VAL A 631 11.64 3.95 -19.66
CA VAL A 631 12.47 4.19 -20.86
C VAL A 631 13.65 5.09 -20.57
N THR A 632 14.78 4.83 -21.25
CA THR A 632 15.94 5.73 -21.30
C THR A 632 15.95 6.50 -22.62
N PRO A 633 16.66 7.65 -22.74
CA PRO A 633 16.80 8.38 -24.00
C PRO A 633 17.24 7.51 -25.18
N ALA A 634 18.11 6.53 -24.94
CA ALA A 634 18.63 5.62 -25.96
C ALA A 634 17.57 4.72 -26.65
N ARG A 635 16.34 4.66 -26.12
CA ARG A 635 15.22 3.93 -26.73
C ARG A 635 14.20 4.84 -27.40
N LEU A 636 14.41 6.16 -27.34
CA LEU A 636 13.49 7.15 -27.86
C LEU A 636 14.00 7.73 -29.18
N GLN A 637 13.10 7.93 -30.13
CA GLN A 637 13.40 8.56 -31.41
C GLN A 637 12.30 9.55 -31.77
N VAL A 638 12.67 10.75 -32.21
CA VAL A 638 11.72 11.70 -32.80
C VAL A 638 11.81 11.60 -34.32
N THR A 639 10.70 11.30 -34.98
CA THR A 639 10.60 11.22 -36.45
C THR A 639 9.31 11.90 -36.89
N ASP A 640 9.38 12.70 -37.96
CA ASP A 640 8.25 13.51 -38.47
C ASP A 640 7.58 14.39 -37.39
N GLY A 641 8.35 14.75 -36.36
CA GLY A 641 7.92 15.55 -35.22
C GLY A 641 7.04 14.82 -34.21
N ALA A 642 6.93 13.49 -34.25
CA ALA A 642 6.32 12.65 -33.23
C ALA A 642 7.40 11.84 -32.49
N LEU A 643 7.16 11.53 -31.20
CA LEU A 643 8.04 10.74 -30.36
C LEU A 643 7.67 9.26 -30.46
N PHE A 644 8.67 8.40 -30.60
CA PHE A 644 8.51 6.95 -30.66
C PHE A 644 9.44 6.24 -29.67
N LEU A 645 8.90 5.22 -29.01
CA LEU A 645 9.68 4.17 -28.36
C LEU A 645 10.08 3.12 -29.41
N VAL A 646 11.38 2.81 -29.47
CA VAL A 646 11.98 1.88 -30.42
C VAL A 646 12.42 0.60 -29.69
N GLY A 647 12.04 -0.56 -30.21
CA GLY A 647 12.47 -1.87 -29.69
C GLY A 647 11.83 -3.07 -30.41
N GLY A 648 12.54 -4.19 -30.48
CA GLY A 648 12.00 -5.45 -31.04
C GLY A 648 11.56 -5.36 -32.50
N GLY A 649 12.20 -4.51 -33.31
CA GLY A 649 11.83 -4.26 -34.71
C GLY A 649 10.55 -3.43 -34.90
N ARG A 650 9.92 -2.95 -33.82
CA ARG A 650 8.70 -2.13 -33.84
C ARG A 650 8.97 -0.72 -33.32
N ARG A 651 8.12 0.22 -33.74
CA ARG A 651 8.05 1.57 -33.18
C ARG A 651 6.65 1.78 -32.62
N ARG A 652 6.59 2.42 -31.45
CA ARG A 652 5.35 2.70 -30.74
C ARG A 652 5.32 4.18 -30.40
N ARG A 653 4.26 4.89 -30.78
CA ARG A 653 4.17 6.36 -30.61
C ARG A 653 3.94 6.65 -29.13
N ILE A 654 4.67 7.61 -28.58
CA ILE A 654 4.50 8.09 -27.21
C ILE A 654 4.02 9.54 -27.28
N THR A 655 2.94 9.86 -26.58
CA THR A 655 2.32 11.20 -26.56
C THR A 655 2.50 11.89 -25.24
N THR A 656 2.71 11.15 -24.15
CA THR A 656 3.06 11.69 -22.83
C THR A 656 4.37 11.10 -22.31
N LEU A 657 5.29 11.96 -21.88
CA LEU A 657 6.57 11.55 -21.31
C LEU A 657 6.72 12.13 -19.90
N TYR A 658 6.57 11.27 -18.89
CA TYR A 658 6.85 11.63 -17.50
C TYR A 658 8.36 11.63 -17.28
N ARG A 659 8.92 12.83 -17.26
CA ARG A 659 10.35 13.11 -17.18
C ARG A 659 10.83 12.99 -15.73
N ARG A 660 11.64 11.97 -15.47
CA ARG A 660 12.42 11.79 -14.25
C ARG A 660 13.92 11.98 -14.48
N MET A 661 14.26 13.00 -15.28
CA MET A 661 15.62 13.34 -15.70
C MET A 661 15.76 14.86 -15.79
N ASP A 662 16.93 15.41 -15.44
CA ASP A 662 17.17 16.86 -15.51
C ASP A 662 17.01 17.41 -16.93
N GLU A 663 16.60 18.68 -17.04
CA GLU A 663 16.40 19.34 -18.33
C GLU A 663 17.67 19.44 -19.16
N ASN A 664 18.79 19.79 -18.53
CA ASN A 664 20.05 19.99 -19.22
C ASN A 664 20.64 18.67 -19.69
N GLU A 665 20.51 17.63 -18.86
CA GLU A 665 20.89 16.26 -19.24
C GLU A 665 20.06 15.76 -20.42
N LEU A 666 18.74 15.95 -20.39
CA LEU A 666 17.85 15.57 -21.49
C LEU A 666 18.14 16.39 -22.76
N ALA A 667 18.51 17.66 -22.63
CA ALA A 667 18.84 18.53 -23.76
C ALA A 667 20.04 18.01 -24.58
N ILE A 668 21.01 17.36 -23.92
CA ILE A 668 22.21 16.80 -24.56
C ILE A 668 22.14 15.29 -24.83
N ALA A 669 21.09 14.62 -24.35
CA ALA A 669 20.90 13.18 -24.52
C ALA A 669 20.78 12.76 -26.00
N ARG A 670 21.15 11.50 -26.28
CA ARG A 670 21.05 10.89 -27.63
C ARG A 670 19.92 9.87 -27.69
N GLY A 671 19.19 9.89 -28.81
CA GLY A 671 18.10 8.97 -29.11
C GLY A 671 18.57 7.61 -29.62
N ALA A 672 17.62 6.75 -29.98
CA ALA A 672 17.84 5.42 -30.53
C ALA A 672 18.58 5.40 -31.88
N ASP A 673 18.58 6.52 -32.61
CA ASP A 673 19.35 6.72 -33.84
C ASP A 673 20.69 7.43 -33.59
N HIS A 674 21.11 7.52 -32.34
CA HIS A 674 22.31 8.23 -31.85
C HIS A 674 22.33 9.73 -32.14
N ARG A 675 21.21 10.33 -32.60
CA ARG A 675 21.10 11.78 -32.83
C ARG A 675 20.70 12.51 -31.54
N PRO A 676 21.00 13.81 -31.42
CA PRO A 676 20.55 14.62 -30.28
C PRO A 676 19.03 14.59 -30.14
N LEU A 677 18.53 14.08 -29.01
CA LEU A 677 17.10 13.91 -28.74
C LEU A 677 16.45 15.24 -28.32
N GLY A 678 17.09 15.98 -27.42
CA GLY A 678 16.51 17.15 -26.75
C GLY A 678 15.90 18.17 -27.71
N ARG A 679 16.66 18.67 -28.70
CA ARG A 679 16.16 19.66 -29.66
C ARG A 679 14.93 19.18 -30.44
N ALA A 680 14.94 17.92 -30.88
CA ALA A 680 13.83 17.34 -31.62
C ALA A 680 12.60 17.17 -30.72
N LEU A 681 12.81 16.78 -29.46
CA LEU A 681 11.77 16.65 -28.45
C LEU A 681 11.12 17.99 -28.12
N TRP A 682 11.91 19.06 -27.89
CA TRP A 682 11.37 20.41 -27.65
C TRP A 682 10.53 20.90 -28.84
N ALA A 683 10.97 20.60 -30.07
CA ALA A 683 10.22 20.98 -31.27
C ALA A 683 8.95 20.15 -31.48
N ALA A 684 8.90 18.90 -31.02
CA ALA A 684 7.68 18.10 -31.01
C ALA A 684 6.69 18.61 -29.95
N MET A 685 7.19 18.96 -28.76
CA MET A 685 6.40 19.55 -27.67
C MET A 685 5.80 20.90 -28.08
N ALA A 686 6.59 21.78 -28.70
CA ALA A 686 6.11 23.09 -29.17
C ALA A 686 4.99 23.00 -30.23
N ARG A 687 4.88 21.85 -30.91
CA ARG A 687 3.80 21.56 -31.88
C ARG A 687 2.62 20.82 -31.25
N GLY A 688 2.62 20.63 -29.92
CA GLY A 688 1.58 19.88 -29.20
C GLY A 688 1.54 18.40 -29.56
N ARG A 689 2.65 17.79 -30.02
CA ARG A 689 2.69 16.37 -30.42
C ARG A 689 3.17 15.43 -29.32
N VAL A 690 3.76 15.99 -28.27
CA VAL A 690 4.18 15.27 -27.06
C VAL A 690 4.06 16.20 -25.85
N ALA A 691 3.45 15.72 -24.78
CA ALA A 691 3.41 16.38 -23.49
C ALA A 691 4.58 15.91 -22.63
N LEU A 692 5.39 16.86 -22.13
CA LEU A 692 6.45 16.59 -21.16
C LEU A 692 5.94 16.93 -19.77
N ARG A 693 6.03 15.97 -18.85
CA ARG A 693 5.52 16.10 -17.48
C ARG A 693 6.69 15.93 -16.50
N ASN A 694 7.06 16.89 -15.67
CA ASN A 694 6.73 18.31 -15.75
C ASN A 694 7.32 18.98 -17.00
N ALA A 695 6.71 20.08 -17.41
CA ALA A 695 7.18 20.88 -18.54
C ALA A 695 8.55 21.51 -18.24
N PRO A 696 9.35 21.81 -19.28
CA PRO A 696 10.61 22.51 -19.09
C PRO A 696 10.42 23.94 -18.59
N GLY A 697 11.45 24.44 -17.90
CA GLY A 697 11.53 25.82 -17.42
C GLY A 697 10.78 26.12 -16.12
N ASN A 698 10.21 25.12 -15.44
CA ASN A 698 9.58 25.28 -14.11
C ASN A 698 10.57 25.70 -13.02
N GLY A 699 11.88 25.53 -13.26
CA GLY A 699 12.91 25.91 -12.30
C GLY A 699 12.96 27.41 -11.97
N VAL A 700 12.26 28.24 -12.76
CA VAL A 700 12.07 29.67 -12.48
C VAL A 700 11.13 29.94 -11.30
N ALA A 701 10.36 28.94 -10.85
CA ALA A 701 9.36 29.08 -9.79
C ALA A 701 9.72 28.34 -8.51
N ASP A 702 10.80 27.56 -8.50
CA ASP A 702 11.23 26.75 -7.36
C ASP A 702 12.61 27.13 -6.81
N ASP A 703 13.18 28.26 -7.26
CA ASP A 703 14.40 28.80 -6.67
C ASP A 703 14.13 29.59 -5.38
N LYS A 704 15.16 29.70 -4.54
CA LYS A 704 15.03 30.26 -3.19
C LYS A 704 14.74 31.76 -3.17
N LEU A 705 15.07 32.49 -4.24
CA LEU A 705 14.77 33.91 -4.33
C LEU A 705 13.30 34.13 -4.69
N VAL A 706 12.79 33.37 -5.65
CA VAL A 706 11.38 33.40 -6.07
C VAL A 706 10.45 32.93 -4.96
N TYR A 707 10.88 31.95 -4.16
CA TYR A 707 10.17 31.49 -2.96
C TYR A 707 9.68 32.65 -2.05
N ALA A 708 10.50 33.71 -1.89
CA ALA A 708 10.16 34.86 -1.04
C ALA A 708 8.91 35.63 -1.51
N TYR A 709 8.54 35.50 -2.79
CA TYR A 709 7.44 36.23 -3.42
C TYR A 709 6.16 35.40 -3.56
N VAL A 710 6.17 34.10 -3.23
CA VAL A 710 4.99 33.22 -3.40
C VAL A 710 3.75 33.71 -2.65
N PRO A 711 3.84 34.25 -1.41
CA PRO A 711 2.68 34.87 -0.76
C PRO A 711 2.05 36.01 -1.56
N GLU A 712 2.86 36.83 -2.23
CA GLU A 712 2.37 37.89 -3.11
C GLU A 712 1.82 37.35 -4.43
N MET A 713 2.36 36.24 -4.96
CA MET A 713 1.78 35.56 -6.13
C MET A 713 0.37 35.05 -5.85
N ILE A 714 0.13 34.48 -4.67
CA ILE A 714 -1.20 34.01 -4.26
C ILE A 714 -2.18 35.20 -4.23
N ARG A 715 -1.79 36.32 -3.60
CA ARG A 715 -2.63 37.53 -3.55
C ARG A 715 -2.88 38.10 -4.94
N TYR A 716 -1.85 38.14 -5.79
CA TYR A 716 -1.92 38.74 -7.11
C TYR A 716 -2.74 37.91 -8.11
N TYR A 717 -2.46 36.62 -8.24
CA TYR A 717 -3.12 35.77 -9.24
C TYR A 717 -4.47 35.25 -8.79
N LEU A 718 -4.63 34.96 -7.51
CA LEU A 718 -5.86 34.33 -6.99
C LEU A 718 -6.76 35.32 -6.26
N GLY A 719 -6.25 36.49 -5.86
CA GLY A 719 -7.01 37.44 -5.04
C GLY A 719 -7.25 36.94 -3.60
N GLU A 720 -6.49 35.93 -3.17
CA GLU A 720 -6.69 35.20 -1.92
C GLU A 720 -5.59 35.51 -0.90
N LYS A 721 -5.86 35.24 0.37
CA LYS A 721 -4.81 35.22 1.41
C LYS A 721 -4.13 33.85 1.42
N PRO A 722 -2.80 33.78 1.59
CA PRO A 722 -2.11 32.50 1.75
C PRO A 722 -2.70 31.68 2.90
N VAL A 723 -3.07 30.43 2.62
CA VAL A 723 -3.58 29.48 3.62
C VAL A 723 -2.42 28.93 4.45
N LEU A 724 -1.34 28.50 3.80
CA LEU A 724 -0.12 28.03 4.47
C LEU A 724 0.90 29.15 4.58
N ALA A 725 1.55 29.22 5.74
CA ALA A 725 2.65 30.13 5.96
C ALA A 725 3.90 29.71 5.14
N SER A 726 4.67 30.70 4.73
CA SER A 726 6.04 30.51 4.24
C SER A 726 7.01 30.98 5.31
N VAL A 727 8.18 30.34 5.40
CA VAL A 727 9.28 30.83 6.23
C VAL A 727 9.61 32.26 5.80
N PRO A 728 9.62 33.24 6.74
CA PRO A 728 10.03 34.60 6.43
C PRO A 728 11.40 34.59 5.73
N THR A 729 11.43 35.07 4.50
CA THR A 729 12.61 35.02 3.62
C THR A 729 12.99 36.42 3.19
N LEU A 730 14.24 36.78 3.46
CA LEU A 730 14.84 38.07 3.15
C LEU A 730 15.69 37.94 1.87
N PRO A 731 15.25 38.52 0.75
CA PRO A 731 16.00 38.49 -0.49
C PRO A 731 17.16 39.51 -0.42
N CYS A 732 18.42 39.06 -0.49
CA CYS A 732 19.58 39.96 -0.34
C CYS A 732 19.76 40.94 -1.52
N VAL A 733 19.01 40.73 -2.62
CA VAL A 733 18.92 41.69 -3.73
C VAL A 733 18.21 42.99 -3.33
N ASP A 734 17.31 42.95 -2.33
CA ASP A 734 16.73 44.16 -1.73
C ASP A 734 17.76 44.79 -0.76
N PRO A 735 18.20 46.03 -0.99
CA PRO A 735 19.16 46.72 -0.13
C PRO A 735 18.75 46.77 1.35
N LEU A 736 17.46 46.94 1.65
CA LEU A 736 16.97 47.03 3.04
C LEU A 736 16.99 45.65 3.70
N ALA A 737 16.50 44.62 3.01
CA ALA A 737 16.56 43.26 3.50
C ALA A 737 18.02 42.81 3.71
N ARG A 738 18.93 43.17 2.80
CA ARG A 738 20.36 42.86 2.91
C ARG A 738 21.01 43.47 4.15
N GLU A 739 20.69 44.72 4.48
CA GLU A 739 21.19 45.36 5.70
C GLU A 739 20.74 44.58 6.94
N GLN A 740 19.44 44.25 7.01
CA GLN A 740 18.90 43.43 8.10
C GLN A 740 19.58 42.06 8.20
N VAL A 741 19.87 41.41 7.06
CA VAL A 741 20.57 40.12 7.03
C VAL A 741 21.99 40.25 7.59
N LEU A 742 22.74 41.25 7.12
CA LEU A 742 24.13 41.46 7.55
C LEU A 742 24.26 41.81 9.04
N ASP A 743 23.24 42.45 9.62
CA ASP A 743 23.21 42.82 11.05
C ASP A 743 22.92 41.65 11.99
N ARG A 744 22.30 40.57 11.50
CA ARG A 744 21.85 39.44 12.34
C ARG A 744 22.18 38.06 11.74
N LEU A 745 23.31 37.95 11.03
CA LEU A 745 23.77 36.71 10.38
C LEU A 745 23.83 35.50 11.35
N ASP A 746 24.13 35.75 12.62
CA ASP A 746 24.20 34.77 13.71
C ASP A 746 22.83 34.22 14.15
N ARG A 747 21.73 34.75 13.61
CA ARG A 747 20.34 34.35 13.95
C ARG A 747 19.56 33.76 12.77
N LEU A 748 20.15 33.77 11.57
CA LEU A 748 19.48 33.41 10.32
C LEU A 748 20.04 32.14 9.71
N VAL A 749 19.25 31.51 8.84
CA VAL A 749 19.73 30.47 7.92
C VAL A 749 20.04 31.12 6.58
N LEU A 750 21.31 31.12 6.20
CA LEU A 750 21.81 31.76 4.98
C LEU A 750 21.93 30.73 3.86
N LYS A 751 21.27 30.98 2.73
CA LYS A 751 21.17 30.00 1.63
C LYS A 751 21.58 30.62 0.29
N PRO A 752 22.47 29.97 -0.48
CA PRO A 752 22.72 30.36 -1.87
C PRO A 752 21.50 30.01 -2.74
N VAL A 753 21.16 30.88 -3.70
CA VAL A 753 19.97 30.73 -4.55
C VAL A 753 20.06 29.48 -5.46
N ASP A 754 21.24 29.19 -6.00
CA ASP A 754 21.52 28.11 -6.94
C ASP A 754 21.90 26.76 -6.29
N GLY A 755 22.08 26.70 -4.97
CA GLY A 755 22.52 25.48 -4.29
C GLY A 755 21.43 24.38 -4.21
N TYR A 756 21.72 23.18 -4.71
CA TYR A 756 20.87 22.00 -4.49
C TYR A 756 21.25 21.25 -3.21
N GLY A 757 20.27 20.57 -2.59
CA GLY A 757 20.53 19.58 -1.54
C GLY A 757 21.20 20.10 -0.26
N GLY A 758 21.06 21.39 0.03
CA GLY A 758 21.63 22.03 1.22
C GLY A 758 23.13 22.37 1.14
N ALA A 759 23.75 22.24 -0.04
CA ALA A 759 25.12 22.70 -0.26
C ALA A 759 25.23 24.23 -0.05
N GLY A 760 26.24 24.65 0.71
CA GLY A 760 26.50 26.08 0.98
C GLY A 760 25.55 26.75 1.99
N ILE A 761 24.63 26.01 2.62
CA ILE A 761 23.78 26.56 3.70
C ILE A 761 24.60 26.79 4.97
N VAL A 762 24.49 27.98 5.55
CA VAL A 762 25.08 28.33 6.84
C VAL A 762 23.96 28.59 7.86
N ILE A 763 23.97 27.86 8.97
CA ILE A 763 23.03 28.03 10.08
C ILE A 763 23.70 28.98 11.08
N GLY A 764 23.30 30.25 11.06
CA GLY A 764 23.89 31.33 11.84
C GLY A 764 24.19 30.98 13.29
N PRO A 765 23.21 30.47 14.06
CA PRO A 765 23.41 30.11 15.47
C PRO A 765 24.46 29.02 15.73
N HIS A 766 24.80 28.22 14.72
CA HIS A 766 25.77 27.14 14.81
C HIS A 766 27.10 27.45 14.10
N ALA A 767 27.19 28.60 13.42
CA ALA A 767 28.34 28.98 12.61
C ALA A 767 29.38 29.75 13.43
N GLY A 768 30.66 29.46 13.19
CA GLY A 768 31.76 30.22 13.78
C GLY A 768 31.92 31.61 13.13
N ARG A 769 32.55 32.55 13.84
CA ARG A 769 32.70 33.94 13.35
C ARG A 769 33.36 34.04 11.96
N ALA A 770 34.41 33.26 11.72
CA ALA A 770 35.11 33.23 10.45
C ALA A 770 34.23 32.76 9.28
N GLU A 771 33.26 31.87 9.53
CA GLU A 771 32.30 31.42 8.52
C GLU A 771 31.27 32.51 8.22
N LEU A 772 30.74 33.16 9.26
CA LEU A 772 29.82 34.30 9.11
C LEU A 772 30.46 35.45 8.33
N ASP A 773 31.72 35.80 8.61
CA ASP A 773 32.43 36.87 7.91
C ASP A 773 32.64 36.53 6.42
N ARG A 774 32.91 35.25 6.08
CA ARG A 774 33.00 34.79 4.68
C ARG A 774 31.66 34.92 3.95
N VAL A 775 30.56 34.48 4.57
CA VAL A 775 29.23 34.59 3.95
C VAL A 775 28.83 36.05 3.82
N ALA A 776 29.12 36.89 4.81
CA ALA A 776 28.87 38.33 4.73
C ALA A 776 29.58 38.98 3.53
N ALA A 777 30.84 38.61 3.27
CA ALA A 777 31.57 39.08 2.11
C ALA A 777 30.94 38.60 0.80
N ALA A 778 30.54 37.32 0.72
CA ALA A 778 29.86 36.76 -0.45
C ALA A 778 28.51 37.42 -0.74
N ILE A 779 27.72 37.72 0.30
CA ILE A 779 26.44 38.45 0.18
C ILE A 779 26.66 39.87 -0.35
N ARG A 780 27.72 40.57 0.08
CA ARG A 780 28.03 41.91 -0.42
C ARG A 780 28.48 41.90 -1.88
N ASP A 781 29.27 40.90 -2.27
CA ASP A 781 29.80 40.76 -3.63
C ASP A 781 28.72 40.37 -4.64
N SER A 782 27.87 39.41 -4.31
CA SER A 782 26.79 38.94 -5.19
C SER A 782 25.44 38.80 -4.45
N PRO A 783 24.76 39.92 -4.14
CA PRO A 783 23.54 39.89 -3.35
C PRO A 783 22.38 39.10 -3.98
N ALA A 784 22.31 39.07 -5.31
CA ALA A 784 21.30 38.29 -6.04
C ALA A 784 21.48 36.77 -5.90
N GLY A 785 22.66 36.32 -5.49
CA GLY A 785 22.97 34.90 -5.26
C GLY A 785 22.56 34.38 -3.88
N TRP A 786 21.99 35.22 -3.00
CA TRP A 786 21.73 34.85 -1.60
C TRP A 786 20.34 35.23 -1.11
N VAL A 787 19.79 34.38 -0.24
CA VAL A 787 18.65 34.68 0.62
C VAL A 787 18.96 34.29 2.05
N ALA A 788 18.25 34.91 2.99
CA ALA A 788 18.29 34.51 4.39
C ALA A 788 16.88 34.20 4.88
N GLN A 789 16.77 33.23 5.78
CA GLN A 789 15.51 32.82 6.38
C GLN A 789 15.60 32.85 7.89
N ASP A 790 14.48 33.16 8.54
CA ASP A 790 14.38 32.97 9.98
C ASP A 790 14.51 31.48 10.33
N LEU A 791 15.13 31.18 11.47
CA LEU A 791 15.29 29.80 11.92
C LEU A 791 13.95 29.27 12.44
N VAL A 792 13.42 28.22 11.80
CA VAL A 792 12.17 27.57 12.21
C VAL A 792 12.46 26.46 13.22
N GLY A 793 11.67 26.41 14.29
CA GLY A 793 11.73 25.35 15.30
C GLY A 793 11.08 24.05 14.81
N ILE A 794 11.75 23.32 13.91
CA ILE A 794 11.22 22.07 13.33
C ILE A 794 10.75 21.08 14.41
N SER A 795 9.51 20.59 14.36
CA SER A 795 8.98 19.62 15.32
C SER A 795 9.85 18.37 15.44
N THR A 796 9.74 17.68 16.57
CA THR A 796 10.31 16.33 16.74
C THR A 796 9.25 15.25 16.69
N HIS A 797 9.70 14.04 16.39
CA HIS A 797 8.90 12.84 16.46
C HIS A 797 9.75 11.69 17.03
N PRO A 798 9.15 10.73 17.76
CA PRO A 798 9.83 9.52 18.21
C PRO A 798 10.43 8.73 17.04
N THR A 799 11.71 8.39 17.14
CA THR A 799 12.45 7.56 16.18
C THR A 799 13.22 6.48 16.92
N PHE A 800 13.10 5.24 16.47
CA PHE A 800 13.76 4.09 17.08
C PHE A 800 15.22 4.01 16.62
N THR A 801 16.14 4.29 17.54
CA THR A 801 17.58 4.33 17.28
C THR A 801 18.35 3.78 18.49
N ASP A 802 19.31 2.89 18.23
CA ASP A 802 20.12 2.23 19.27
C ASP A 802 19.29 1.57 20.38
N GLY A 803 18.19 0.93 20.00
CA GLY A 803 17.33 0.17 20.93
C GLY A 803 16.36 0.99 21.77
N ALA A 804 16.26 2.30 21.54
CA ALA A 804 15.36 3.20 22.27
C ALA A 804 14.69 4.23 21.34
N LEU A 805 13.55 4.79 21.77
CA LEU A 805 12.96 5.93 21.08
C LEU A 805 13.66 7.22 21.47
N ARG A 806 13.97 8.06 20.48
CA ARG A 806 14.60 9.38 20.68
C ARG A 806 13.85 10.45 19.89
N PRO A 807 13.76 11.69 20.40
CA PRO A 807 13.18 12.79 19.65
C PRO A 807 14.14 13.19 18.52
N GLN A 808 13.64 13.17 17.29
CA GLN A 808 14.39 13.62 16.12
C GLN A 808 13.56 14.56 15.26
N ALA A 809 14.23 15.53 14.64
CA ALA A 809 13.59 16.51 13.78
C ALA A 809 12.93 15.82 12.58
N VAL A 810 11.68 16.18 12.28
CA VAL A 810 10.95 15.64 11.14
C VAL A 810 10.41 16.73 10.23
N ASP A 811 10.37 16.45 8.93
CA ASP A 811 9.65 17.26 7.96
C ASP A 811 8.68 16.41 7.16
N LEU A 812 7.87 17.06 6.33
CA LEU A 812 6.86 16.43 5.48
C LEU A 812 7.01 16.92 4.04
N ARG A 813 7.19 16.01 3.08
CA ARG A 813 7.02 16.32 1.66
C ARG A 813 5.65 15.83 1.20
N VAL A 814 4.81 16.74 0.75
CA VAL A 814 3.49 16.42 0.17
C VAL A 814 3.51 16.65 -1.34
N PHE A 815 2.81 15.79 -2.09
CA PHE A 815 2.74 15.87 -3.54
C PHE A 815 1.37 16.30 -4.00
N ALA A 816 1.33 17.19 -4.99
CA ALA A 816 0.12 17.60 -5.68
C ALA A 816 0.28 17.32 -7.17
N VAL A 817 -0.77 16.81 -7.80
CA VAL A 817 -0.82 16.58 -9.24
C VAL A 817 -1.82 17.53 -9.88
N GLN A 818 -1.52 18.00 -11.09
CA GLN A 818 -2.38 18.92 -11.83
C GLN A 818 -2.90 18.30 -13.12
N SER A 819 -4.18 18.54 -13.37
CA SER A 819 -4.88 18.19 -14.61
C SER A 819 -5.48 19.45 -15.25
N PRO A 820 -5.70 19.49 -16.58
CA PRO A 820 -6.50 20.56 -17.18
C PRO A 820 -7.92 20.54 -16.61
N GLY A 821 -8.39 21.67 -16.08
CA GLY A 821 -9.76 21.80 -15.57
C GLY A 821 -10.65 22.67 -16.46
N ALA A 822 -11.91 22.80 -16.05
CA ALA A 822 -12.92 23.57 -16.77
C ALA A 822 -12.53 25.06 -16.90
N GLY A 823 -12.76 25.65 -18.08
CA GLY A 823 -12.49 27.07 -18.32
C GLY A 823 -11.00 27.46 -18.32
N GLY A 824 -10.08 26.49 -18.43
CA GLY A 824 -8.63 26.73 -18.50
C GLY A 824 -7.95 26.90 -17.13
N VAL A 825 -8.70 26.70 -16.03
CA VAL A 825 -8.17 26.66 -14.67
C VAL A 825 -7.72 25.23 -14.37
N PRO A 826 -6.45 24.96 -14.04
CA PRO A 826 -6.00 23.62 -13.67
C PRO A 826 -6.68 23.12 -12.39
N GLU A 827 -7.12 21.87 -12.40
CA GLU A 827 -7.55 21.15 -11.20
C GLU A 827 -6.31 20.56 -10.50
N VAL A 828 -6.30 20.63 -9.16
CA VAL A 828 -5.19 20.12 -8.34
C VAL A 828 -5.71 19.03 -7.42
N ASP A 829 -5.10 17.85 -7.46
CA ASP A 829 -5.33 16.76 -6.50
C ASP A 829 -4.10 16.62 -5.60
N VAL A 830 -4.30 16.65 -4.29
CA VAL A 830 -3.24 16.48 -3.29
C VAL A 830 -3.18 15.01 -2.89
N LEU A 831 -2.09 14.34 -3.27
CA LEU A 831 -1.94 12.91 -3.08
C LEU A 831 -1.70 12.58 -1.59
N PRO A 832 -2.34 11.54 -1.03
CA PRO A 832 -2.10 11.09 0.35
C PRO A 832 -0.72 10.44 0.55
N ALA A 833 0.04 10.20 -0.53
CA ALA A 833 1.40 9.64 -0.51
C ALA A 833 2.47 10.67 -0.06
N ALA A 834 2.32 11.21 1.14
CA ALA A 834 3.30 12.11 1.73
C ALA A 834 4.53 11.34 2.26
N LEU A 835 5.71 11.94 2.15
CA LEU A 835 6.97 11.37 2.65
C LEU A 835 7.46 12.19 3.84
N SER A 836 7.44 11.59 5.03
CA SER A 836 8.11 12.18 6.19
C SER A 836 9.59 11.83 6.17
N ARG A 837 10.46 12.83 6.33
CA ARG A 837 11.90 12.61 6.48
C ARG A 837 12.33 12.96 7.89
N VAL A 838 13.33 12.24 8.39
CA VAL A 838 13.84 12.38 9.74
C VAL A 838 15.33 12.68 9.71
N ALA A 839 15.76 13.67 10.49
CA ALA A 839 17.16 14.05 10.62
C ALA A 839 17.93 13.01 11.45
N PRO A 840 19.25 12.84 11.22
CA PRO A 840 20.08 12.05 12.12
C PRO A 840 20.04 12.60 13.56
N PRO A 841 20.38 11.79 14.58
CA PRO A 841 20.40 12.23 15.98
C PRO A 841 21.17 13.55 16.16
N GLY A 842 20.54 14.54 16.80
CA GLY A 842 21.12 15.87 17.05
C GLY A 842 21.20 16.79 15.83
N GLY A 843 20.80 16.34 14.64
CA GLY A 843 20.75 17.13 13.42
C GLY A 843 19.42 17.87 13.22
N MET A 844 19.45 18.96 12.44
CA MET A 844 18.24 19.63 11.94
C MET A 844 18.05 19.48 10.43
N ILE A 845 19.00 18.84 9.75
CA ILE A 845 18.97 18.66 8.29
C ILE A 845 18.47 17.25 7.99
N VAL A 846 17.24 17.17 7.50
CA VAL A 846 16.52 15.93 7.15
C VAL A 846 16.87 15.38 5.76
N ASN A 847 17.74 16.06 5.00
CA ASN A 847 18.12 15.62 3.66
C ASN A 847 18.89 14.30 3.69
N SER A 848 18.47 13.35 2.84
CA SER A 848 19.08 12.02 2.71
C SER A 848 20.55 12.07 2.25
N SER A 849 20.96 13.12 1.54
CA SER A 849 22.38 13.37 1.19
C SER A 849 23.28 13.58 2.42
N ARG A 850 22.72 13.90 3.59
CA ARG A 850 23.42 14.07 4.88
C ARG A 850 23.04 13.02 5.93
N GLY A 851 22.50 11.87 5.49
CA GLY A 851 22.18 10.76 6.40
C GLY A 851 20.81 10.85 7.08
N GLY A 852 19.90 11.69 6.58
CA GLY A 852 18.49 11.65 6.97
C GLY A 852 17.79 10.37 6.51
N GLY A 853 16.87 9.86 7.32
CA GLY A 853 16.01 8.72 7.01
C GLY A 853 14.59 9.14 6.64
N ALA A 854 13.69 8.17 6.53
CA ALA A 854 12.27 8.38 6.28
C ALA A 854 11.40 7.72 7.35
N LYS A 855 10.13 8.12 7.37
CA LYS A 855 9.05 7.51 8.13
C LYS A 855 7.85 7.30 7.23
N ASP A 856 7.12 6.21 7.43
CA ASP A 856 5.77 6.09 6.90
C ASP A 856 4.88 7.21 7.50
N THR A 857 4.03 7.79 6.67
CA THR A 857 3.16 8.92 7.04
C THR A 857 1.70 8.50 6.90
N TRP A 858 0.98 8.49 8.02
CA TRP A 858 -0.40 8.04 8.11
C TRP A 858 -1.33 9.23 8.12
N VAL A 859 -1.94 9.50 6.97
CA VAL A 859 -2.94 10.56 6.80
C VAL A 859 -4.32 10.03 7.17
N LEU A 860 -4.99 10.63 8.15
CA LEU A 860 -6.35 10.24 8.52
C LEU A 860 -7.41 10.84 7.56
N ALA A 861 -8.35 10.01 7.13
CA ALA A 861 -9.42 10.28 6.15
C ALA A 861 -10.61 10.94 6.80
#